data_AF-A0A9P8A9X8-F1
#
_entry.id   AF-A0A9P8A9X8-F1
#
_cell.length_a   1.000
_cell.length_b   1.000
_cell.length_c   1.000
_cell.angle_alpha   90.00
_cell.angle_beta   90.00
_cell.angle_gamma   90.00
#
_symmetry.space_group_name_H-M   'P 1'
#
loop_
_entity.id
_entity.type
_entity.pdbx_description
1 polymer ?
#
loop_
_entity_poly.entity_id
_entity_poly.type
_entity_poly.pdbx_seq_one_letter_code
_entity_poly.pdbx_strand_id
1 'polypeptide(L)'
;MLDINLFLEERGGEPELIRESQRRRHESVEIVDEIIALYEDWKTTRFNLDQLNKKSNAIQKDIGMRMKKKEDASDLVQARLDCKKEQESMEVDLKAKEALWSAKLAVVGNLVHDSVPISDNEDNNVVERLYNHNGKAPEHNPKIYSHDEVLYRLGAYDPERGHKVASHRGYFLVDAGVELNMALVNYGLSFLGKRNYKKLQTPYFMKKDAMAQTAQLSQFDEELYKVTGENEDMYLIATSEQPISAYHANEWFEQPKEQLPVKYAGYSTCFRKEAGAAGRDTWGIFRVHQFEKIEQFCLTEPEKSWEMFDHMIENSEDFYKSLGLSYRVVSIVSGALNNAAAKKYDLEAWFPFQGAYKELVSCSNCTDYQSRNLEIRCGIKKMGDREKKYVHCLNSTLTATTRTLSCILENYQTPEGIRVPEPLIPYMEGRDFLPFVRELKAPKAVEDFEYEALPENASLSASLLAGAFAGIAEHAIMYPVDSIKTRMQILQPTPQAVYSGVLNAASKITTTEGAKTLWRGVNSVILGAGPAHALYFGTYEYAKHAFGGNESGHHPVAAAAAGACATIASDALMNPFDVIKQRMQVHGSVYKTVVECASKVYAAEGMRAFYISYPTTLTMTIPFQSLQFATYEYLRKVLNPSGTYDPITHITAGGIAGAVAAAATTPLDVAKTLLQTRGEVTDVRIRNCNGLVDAFKLIYQRQGLAGFGKGLQPRVLSHMPSTAICWGVYEYGKWFLSQGNADQPINMH
;
A
#
# COMPACT_ATOMS: atom_id res chain seq x y z
N MET A 1 5.88 -29.71 5.51
CA MET A 1 4.73 -30.34 4.86
C MET A 1 4.22 -31.50 5.70
N LEU A 2 2.96 -31.88 5.52
CA LEU A 2 2.41 -33.11 6.11
C LEU A 2 2.94 -34.37 5.40
N ASP A 3 2.94 -35.50 6.10
CA ASP A 3 3.26 -36.81 5.54
C ASP A 3 2.12 -37.30 4.63
N ILE A 4 2.43 -37.76 3.42
CA ILE A 4 1.43 -38.35 2.53
C ILE A 4 0.73 -39.56 3.17
N ASN A 5 1.41 -40.31 4.05
CA ASN A 5 0.80 -41.45 4.72
C ASN A 5 -0.36 -41.03 5.65
N LEU A 6 -0.40 -39.78 6.13
CA LEU A 6 -1.54 -39.28 6.92
C LEU A 6 -2.82 -39.15 6.10
N PHE A 7 -2.70 -39.04 4.77
CA PHE A 7 -3.83 -38.95 3.83
C PHE A 7 -4.36 -40.32 3.41
N LEU A 8 -3.70 -41.43 3.78
CA LEU A 8 -3.97 -42.75 3.26
C LEU A 8 -4.42 -43.71 4.38
N GLU A 9 -5.71 -44.05 4.41
CA GLU A 9 -6.28 -44.97 5.41
C GLU A 9 -5.62 -46.35 5.36
N GLU A 10 -5.24 -46.85 4.18
CA GLU A 10 -4.57 -48.14 4.04
C GLU A 10 -3.14 -48.16 4.59
N ARG A 11 -2.58 -46.97 4.85
CA ARG A 11 -1.28 -46.78 5.51
C ARG A 11 -1.42 -46.45 7.00
N GLY A 12 -2.64 -46.44 7.54
CA GLY A 12 -2.93 -46.08 8.93
C GLY A 12 -3.07 -44.58 9.17
N GLY A 13 -3.18 -43.77 8.10
CA GLY A 13 -3.50 -42.35 8.20
C GLY A 13 -4.97 -42.09 8.51
N GLU A 14 -5.27 -40.89 8.98
CA GLU A 14 -6.64 -40.42 9.28
C GLU A 14 -6.93 -39.14 8.48
N PRO A 15 -7.39 -39.25 7.22
CA PRO A 15 -7.61 -38.10 6.35
C PRO A 15 -8.61 -37.10 6.93
N GLU A 16 -9.56 -37.59 7.73
CA GLU A 16 -10.56 -36.77 8.39
C GLU A 16 -9.97 -35.78 9.39
N LEU A 17 -8.85 -36.10 10.05
CA LEU A 17 -8.14 -35.15 10.90
C LEU A 17 -7.60 -33.97 10.09
N ILE A 18 -7.12 -34.24 8.87
CA ILE A 18 -6.62 -33.20 7.95
C ILE A 18 -7.79 -32.35 7.46
N ARG A 19 -8.91 -32.98 7.09
CA ARG A 19 -10.15 -32.28 6.70
C ARG A 19 -10.64 -31.36 7.81
N GLU A 20 -10.69 -31.84 9.06
CA GLU A 20 -11.08 -31.02 10.19
C GLU A 20 -10.11 -29.86 10.45
N SER A 21 -8.80 -30.12 10.35
CA SER A 21 -7.79 -29.04 10.44
C SER A 21 -7.97 -27.98 9.36
N GLN A 22 -8.27 -28.37 8.12
CA GLN A 22 -8.57 -27.43 7.02
C GLN A 22 -9.84 -26.62 7.32
N ARG A 23 -10.93 -27.25 7.80
CA ARG A 23 -12.15 -26.52 8.22
C ARG A 23 -11.84 -25.49 9.29
N ARG A 24 -11.05 -25.86 10.30
CA ARG A 24 -10.65 -24.94 11.38
C ARG A 24 -9.83 -23.78 10.84
N ARG A 25 -8.98 -24.00 9.83
CA ARG A 25 -8.21 -22.95 9.14
C ARG A 25 -9.05 -22.11 8.17
N HIS A 26 -10.33 -22.42 7.97
CA HIS A 26 -11.19 -21.80 6.94
C HIS A 26 -10.68 -22.04 5.50
N GLU A 27 -9.98 -23.15 5.30
CA GLU A 27 -9.40 -23.55 4.02
C GLU A 27 -10.22 -24.67 3.35
N SER A 28 -10.01 -24.85 2.04
CA SER A 28 -10.71 -25.90 1.27
C SER A 28 -10.39 -27.31 1.80
N VAL A 29 -11.44 -28.10 2.00
CA VAL A 29 -11.36 -29.49 2.45
C VAL A 29 -11.15 -30.43 1.26
N GLU A 30 -11.65 -30.04 0.09
CA GLU A 30 -11.61 -30.78 -1.17
C GLU A 30 -10.17 -31.08 -1.60
N ILE A 31 -9.21 -30.23 -1.22
CA ILE A 31 -7.78 -30.44 -1.50
C ILE A 31 -7.27 -31.78 -0.96
N VAL A 32 -7.84 -32.29 0.15
CA VAL A 32 -7.46 -33.58 0.73
C VAL A 32 -7.83 -34.72 -0.23
N ASP A 33 -9.04 -34.69 -0.77
CA ASP A 33 -9.53 -35.71 -1.71
C ASP A 33 -8.84 -35.59 -3.08
N GLU A 34 -8.52 -34.36 -3.53
CA GLU A 34 -7.70 -34.12 -4.72
C GLU A 34 -6.32 -34.76 -4.58
N ILE A 35 -5.63 -34.57 -3.45
CA ILE A 35 -4.30 -35.13 -3.19
C ILE A 35 -4.36 -36.66 -3.19
N ILE A 36 -5.36 -37.25 -2.53
CA ILE A 36 -5.55 -38.71 -2.50
C ILE A 36 -5.75 -39.26 -3.92
N ALA A 37 -6.61 -38.63 -4.71
CA ALA A 37 -6.87 -39.05 -6.09
C ALA A 37 -5.62 -38.95 -6.98
N LEU A 38 -4.87 -37.84 -6.89
CA LEU A 38 -3.63 -37.64 -7.64
C LEU A 38 -2.55 -38.64 -7.21
N TYR A 39 -2.46 -38.97 -5.93
CA TYR A 39 -1.52 -39.96 -5.42
C TYR A 39 -1.88 -41.38 -5.88
N GLU A 40 -3.17 -41.75 -5.89
CA GLU A 40 -3.62 -43.05 -6.39
C GLU A 40 -3.37 -43.21 -7.91
N ASP A 41 -3.56 -42.14 -8.68
CA ASP A 41 -3.20 -42.13 -10.10
C ASP A 41 -1.69 -42.30 -10.32
N TRP A 42 -0.86 -41.59 -9.54
CA TRP A 42 0.59 -41.78 -9.54
C TRP A 42 1.00 -43.21 -9.16
N LYS A 43 0.40 -43.78 -8.11
CA LYS A 43 0.63 -45.15 -7.62
C LYS A 43 0.24 -46.19 -8.66
N THR A 44 -0.85 -45.97 -9.38
CA THR A 44 -1.29 -46.83 -10.50
C THR A 44 -0.30 -46.76 -11.66
N THR A 45 0.12 -45.57 -12.10
CA THR A 45 1.16 -45.43 -13.12
C THR A 45 2.46 -46.10 -12.70
N ARG A 46 2.87 -45.94 -11.43
CA ARG A 46 4.08 -46.57 -10.88
C ARG A 46 4.00 -48.09 -10.95
N PHE A 47 2.88 -48.67 -10.53
CA PHE A 47 2.66 -50.11 -10.58
C PHE A 47 2.72 -50.64 -12.02
N ASN A 48 2.08 -49.95 -12.96
CA ASN A 48 2.09 -50.33 -14.37
C ASN A 48 3.50 -50.24 -14.97
N LEU A 49 4.27 -49.21 -14.64
CA LEU A 49 5.67 -49.09 -15.03
C LEU A 49 6.52 -50.25 -14.47
N ASP A 50 6.30 -50.65 -13.21
CA ASP A 50 6.98 -51.79 -12.60
C ASP A 50 6.62 -53.13 -13.28
N GLN A 51 5.37 -53.31 -13.73
CA GLN A 51 4.97 -54.46 -14.54
C GLN A 51 5.63 -54.45 -15.92
N LEU A 52 5.71 -53.28 -16.56
CA LEU A 52 6.37 -53.11 -17.85
C LEU A 52 7.89 -53.37 -17.74
N ASN A 53 8.52 -52.94 -16.65
CA ASN A 53 9.92 -53.26 -16.32
C ASN A 53 10.14 -54.76 -16.17
N LYS A 54 9.26 -55.46 -15.46
CA LYS A 54 9.31 -56.93 -15.34
C LYS A 54 9.17 -57.62 -16.71
N LYS A 55 8.22 -57.16 -17.53
CA LYS A 55 7.99 -57.67 -18.90
C LYS A 55 9.21 -57.44 -19.80
N SER A 56 9.77 -56.24 -19.81
CA SER A 56 10.97 -55.88 -20.59
C SER A 56 12.19 -56.74 -20.19
N ASN A 57 12.38 -56.98 -18.89
CA ASN A 57 13.43 -57.86 -18.38
C ASN A 57 13.22 -59.34 -18.77
N ALA A 58 11.97 -59.81 -18.77
CA ALA A 58 11.63 -61.16 -19.24
C ALA A 58 11.94 -61.32 -20.74
N ILE A 59 11.50 -60.38 -21.58
CA ILE A 59 11.81 -60.37 -23.02
C ILE A 59 13.33 -60.37 -23.24
N GLN A 60 14.07 -59.59 -22.46
CA GLN A 60 15.53 -59.56 -22.59
C GLN A 60 16.19 -60.91 -22.26
N LYS A 61 15.65 -61.63 -21.27
CA LYS A 61 16.11 -62.97 -20.94
C LYS A 61 15.83 -63.95 -22.10
N ASP A 62 14.66 -63.86 -22.72
CA ASP A 62 14.24 -64.71 -23.83
C ASP A 62 15.04 -64.43 -25.12
N ILE A 63 15.35 -63.17 -25.43
CA ILE A 63 16.29 -62.78 -26.50
C ILE A 63 17.64 -63.48 -26.26
N GLY A 64 18.16 -63.42 -25.03
CA GLY A 64 19.41 -64.08 -24.66
C GLY A 64 19.36 -65.61 -24.82
N MET A 65 18.20 -66.23 -24.62
CA MET A 65 18.02 -67.68 -24.86
C MET A 65 17.96 -68.02 -26.35
N ARG A 66 17.20 -67.29 -27.17
CA ARG A 66 17.11 -67.53 -28.63
C ARG A 66 18.44 -67.31 -29.34
N MET A 67 19.17 -66.25 -28.97
CA MET A 67 20.50 -65.98 -29.51
C MET A 67 21.51 -67.10 -29.19
N LYS A 68 21.43 -67.72 -27.99
CA LYS A 68 22.24 -68.90 -27.63
C LYS A 68 21.87 -70.14 -28.47
N LYS A 69 20.60 -70.28 -28.86
CA LYS A 69 20.11 -71.37 -29.72
C LYS A 69 20.29 -71.10 -31.22
N LYS A 70 20.83 -69.94 -31.61
CA LYS A 70 20.96 -69.46 -33.01
C LYS A 70 19.62 -69.35 -33.75
N GLU A 71 18.55 -69.05 -33.02
CA GLU A 71 17.20 -68.78 -33.56
C GLU A 71 17.03 -67.29 -33.85
N ASP A 72 16.11 -66.93 -34.77
CA ASP A 72 15.75 -65.52 -35.01
C ASP A 72 14.99 -64.94 -33.80
N ALA A 73 15.41 -63.74 -33.38
CA ALA A 73 14.85 -63.00 -32.25
C ALA A 73 14.41 -61.59 -32.66
N SER A 74 14.32 -61.30 -33.96
CA SER A 74 13.93 -59.99 -34.51
C SER A 74 12.58 -59.49 -33.96
N ASP A 75 11.60 -60.40 -33.80
CA ASP A 75 10.30 -60.18 -33.18
C ASP A 75 10.40 -59.72 -31.72
N LEU A 76 11.22 -60.40 -30.91
CA LEU A 76 11.43 -60.09 -29.51
C LEU A 76 12.25 -58.80 -29.34
N VAL A 77 13.20 -58.53 -30.24
CA VAL A 77 13.95 -57.26 -30.27
C VAL A 77 13.01 -56.09 -30.54
N GLN A 78 12.09 -56.22 -31.51
CA GLN A 78 11.09 -55.19 -31.78
C GLN A 78 10.14 -55.00 -30.60
N ALA A 79 9.61 -56.08 -30.02
CA ALA A 79 8.75 -56.02 -28.84
C ALA A 79 9.44 -55.35 -27.64
N ARG A 80 10.75 -55.56 -27.47
CA ARG A 80 11.55 -54.88 -26.44
C ARG A 80 11.72 -53.39 -26.73
N LEU A 81 11.95 -53.00 -27.97
CA LEU A 81 12.03 -51.60 -28.38
C LEU A 81 10.70 -50.87 -28.12
N ASP A 82 9.57 -51.52 -28.41
CA ASP A 82 8.24 -50.96 -28.16
C ASP A 82 7.97 -50.82 -26.65
N CYS A 83 8.32 -51.85 -25.84
CA CYS A 83 8.26 -51.75 -24.38
C CYS A 83 9.13 -50.59 -23.86
N LYS A 84 10.31 -50.38 -24.45
CA LYS A 84 11.22 -49.31 -24.03
C LYS A 84 10.67 -47.91 -24.30
N LYS A 85 10.01 -47.70 -25.45
CA LYS A 85 9.32 -46.44 -25.75
C LYS A 85 8.19 -46.17 -24.76
N GLU A 86 7.42 -47.21 -24.42
CA GLU A 86 6.34 -47.10 -23.44
C GLU A 86 6.89 -46.81 -22.03
N GLN A 87 8.02 -47.44 -21.63
CA GLN A 87 8.73 -47.13 -20.37
C GLN A 87 9.14 -45.65 -20.31
N GLU A 88 9.78 -45.14 -21.35
CA GLU A 88 10.22 -43.74 -21.43
C GLU A 88 9.03 -42.77 -21.31
N SER A 89 7.90 -43.07 -21.99
CA SER A 89 6.67 -42.26 -21.87
C SER A 89 6.07 -42.32 -20.46
N MET A 90 6.00 -43.50 -19.85
CA MET A 90 5.45 -43.66 -18.50
C MET A 90 6.34 -43.05 -17.42
N GLU A 91 7.67 -43.04 -17.60
CA GLU A 91 8.59 -42.36 -16.69
C GLU A 91 8.40 -40.84 -16.69
N VAL A 92 8.13 -40.24 -17.86
CA VAL A 92 7.80 -38.81 -17.97
C VAL A 92 6.46 -38.52 -17.29
N ASP A 93 5.43 -39.32 -17.57
CA ASP A 93 4.10 -39.19 -16.95
C ASP A 93 4.18 -39.34 -15.42
N LEU A 94 4.92 -40.34 -14.93
CA LEU A 94 5.12 -40.58 -13.50
C LEU A 94 5.74 -39.37 -12.80
N LYS A 95 6.78 -38.76 -13.39
CA LYS A 95 7.42 -37.55 -12.83
C LYS A 95 6.48 -36.35 -12.82
N ALA A 96 5.68 -36.18 -13.88
CA ALA A 96 4.70 -35.10 -13.95
C ALA A 96 3.61 -35.25 -12.88
N LYS A 97 3.09 -36.47 -12.70
CA LYS A 97 2.12 -36.79 -11.64
C LYS A 97 2.72 -36.60 -10.24
N GLU A 98 3.98 -36.99 -10.04
CA GLU A 98 4.70 -36.79 -8.77
C GLU A 98 4.81 -35.32 -8.39
N ALA A 99 5.26 -34.50 -9.35
CA ALA A 99 5.36 -33.06 -9.15
C ALA A 99 3.99 -32.44 -8.83
N LEU A 100 2.92 -32.93 -9.48
CA LEU A 100 1.57 -32.40 -9.29
C LEU A 100 1.01 -32.67 -7.90
N TRP A 101 1.02 -33.93 -7.43
CA TRP A 101 0.49 -34.25 -6.10
C TRP A 101 1.38 -33.66 -5.00
N SER A 102 2.71 -33.64 -5.19
CA SER A 102 3.63 -33.06 -4.21
C SER A 102 3.46 -31.55 -4.08
N ALA A 103 3.20 -30.83 -5.19
CA ALA A 103 2.95 -29.39 -5.15
C ALA A 103 1.65 -29.07 -4.41
N LYS A 104 0.59 -29.85 -4.63
CA LYS A 104 -0.68 -29.72 -3.90
C LYS A 104 -0.52 -30.00 -2.40
N LEU A 105 0.22 -31.06 -2.05
CA LEU A 105 0.52 -31.41 -0.67
C LEU A 105 1.29 -30.30 0.08
N ALA A 106 2.19 -29.59 -0.61
CA ALA A 106 2.99 -28.52 -0.02
C ALA A 106 2.18 -27.28 0.41
N VAL A 107 0.96 -27.12 -0.12
CA VAL A 107 0.06 -25.99 0.22
C VAL A 107 -0.75 -26.29 1.48
N VAL A 108 -0.93 -27.56 1.85
CA VAL A 108 -1.71 -27.95 3.03
C VAL A 108 -0.96 -27.56 4.31
N GLY A 109 -1.59 -26.75 5.14
CA GLY A 109 -1.04 -26.29 6.41
C GLY A 109 -0.85 -27.42 7.43
N ASN A 110 -0.06 -27.15 8.46
CA ASN A 110 0.16 -28.04 9.59
C ASN A 110 -1.15 -28.31 10.34
N LEU A 111 -1.22 -29.43 11.06
CA LEU A 111 -2.37 -29.76 11.88
C LEU A 111 -2.53 -28.73 13.00
N VAL A 112 -3.73 -28.15 13.10
CA VAL A 112 -4.06 -27.17 14.13
C VAL A 112 -4.20 -27.89 15.49
N HIS A 113 -3.46 -27.45 16.49
CA HIS A 113 -3.55 -28.00 17.85
C HIS A 113 -4.95 -27.77 18.45
N ASP A 114 -5.47 -28.72 19.23
CA ASP A 114 -6.85 -28.67 19.76
C ASP A 114 -7.15 -27.44 20.62
N SER A 115 -6.13 -26.90 21.29
CA SER A 115 -6.29 -25.70 22.13
C SER A 115 -6.39 -24.39 21.33
N VAL A 116 -6.24 -24.40 20.01
CA VAL A 116 -6.26 -23.16 19.20
C VAL A 116 -7.71 -22.67 19.04
N PRO A 117 -7.99 -21.39 19.32
CA PRO A 117 -9.33 -20.82 19.15
C PRO A 117 -9.71 -20.80 17.66
N ILE A 118 -10.94 -21.22 17.36
CA ILE A 118 -11.43 -21.34 15.98
C ILE A 118 -12.08 -20.03 15.54
N SER A 119 -11.42 -19.30 14.65
CA SER A 119 -11.95 -18.08 14.04
C SER A 119 -11.11 -17.65 12.84
N ASP A 120 -11.73 -16.87 11.94
CA ASP A 120 -11.08 -16.21 10.81
C ASP A 120 -10.86 -14.70 11.05
N ASN A 121 -11.12 -14.23 12.26
CA ASN A 121 -10.92 -12.82 12.64
C ASN A 121 -9.94 -12.72 13.81
N GLU A 122 -8.81 -12.03 13.60
CA GLU A 122 -7.79 -11.76 14.62
C GLU A 122 -8.33 -10.95 15.81
N ASP A 123 -9.44 -10.21 15.67
CA ASP A 123 -10.10 -9.55 16.81
C ASP A 123 -10.58 -10.57 17.86
N ASN A 124 -10.76 -11.83 17.47
CA ASN A 124 -11.15 -12.94 18.34
C ASN A 124 -9.95 -13.69 18.94
N ASN A 125 -8.72 -13.17 18.80
CA ASN A 125 -7.56 -13.71 19.50
C ASN A 125 -7.82 -13.72 21.02
N VAL A 126 -7.56 -14.86 21.66
CA VAL A 126 -7.86 -15.05 23.09
C VAL A 126 -6.70 -14.52 23.92
N VAL A 127 -7.00 -13.64 24.88
CA VAL A 127 -5.99 -13.19 25.86
C VAL A 127 -5.74 -14.28 26.88
N GLU A 128 -4.55 -14.87 26.84
CA GLU A 128 -4.14 -15.98 27.72
C GLU A 128 -3.55 -15.45 29.03
N ARG A 129 -2.73 -14.40 28.93
CA ARG A 129 -2.05 -13.78 30.06
C ARG A 129 -1.98 -12.27 29.91
N LEU A 130 -2.08 -11.57 31.03
CA LEU A 130 -1.94 -10.12 31.11
C LEU A 130 -0.87 -9.78 32.15
N TYR A 131 0.09 -8.95 31.79
CA TYR A 131 1.11 -8.43 32.69
C TYR A 131 1.09 -6.90 32.71
N ASN A 132 0.88 -6.36 33.91
CA ASN A 132 0.91 -4.93 34.18
C ASN A 132 2.17 -4.61 34.97
N HIS A 133 3.07 -3.82 34.38
CA HIS A 133 4.29 -3.38 35.07
C HIS A 133 3.94 -2.62 36.37
N ASN A 134 4.61 -2.96 37.46
CA ASN A 134 4.35 -2.46 38.82
C ASN A 134 2.89 -2.61 39.31
N GLY A 135 2.14 -3.55 38.75
CA GLY A 135 0.74 -3.79 39.11
C GLY A 135 -0.23 -2.69 38.65
N LYS A 136 0.23 -1.70 37.87
CA LYS A 136 -0.60 -0.62 37.35
C LYS A 136 -1.00 -0.91 35.90
N ALA A 137 -2.30 -0.97 35.63
CA ALA A 137 -2.81 -1.06 34.27
C ALA A 137 -2.31 0.14 33.46
N PRO A 138 -1.76 -0.08 32.26
CA PRO A 138 -1.27 1.02 31.46
C PRO A 138 -2.45 1.85 30.92
N GLU A 139 -2.23 3.16 30.76
CA GLU A 139 -3.26 4.11 30.34
C GLU A 139 -2.90 4.73 28.99
N HIS A 140 -3.91 5.03 28.18
CA HIS A 140 -3.74 5.80 26.96
C HIS A 140 -3.49 7.26 27.32
N ASN A 141 -2.42 7.84 26.78
CA ASN A 141 -2.04 9.22 27.03
C ASN A 141 -1.67 9.92 25.71
N PRO A 142 -2.64 10.56 25.02
CA PRO A 142 -2.39 11.24 23.76
C PRO A 142 -1.62 12.57 23.90
N LYS A 143 -1.21 12.95 25.13
CA LYS A 143 -0.44 14.18 25.39
C LYS A 143 1.07 13.96 25.33
N ILE A 144 1.52 12.71 25.33
CA ILE A 144 2.93 12.37 25.13
C ILE A 144 3.24 12.35 23.64
N TYR A 145 4.52 12.17 23.29
CA TYR A 145 4.94 12.08 21.90
C TYR A 145 4.82 10.65 21.38
N SER A 146 4.55 10.50 20.10
CA SER A 146 4.66 9.21 19.41
C SER A 146 6.14 8.78 19.34
N HIS A 147 6.39 7.49 19.14
CA HIS A 147 7.78 6.99 19.09
C HIS A 147 8.63 7.66 17.99
N ASP A 148 8.04 8.03 16.86
CA ASP A 148 8.74 8.69 15.76
C ASP A 148 9.10 10.15 16.11
N GLU A 149 8.19 10.87 16.76
CA GLU A 149 8.46 12.20 17.31
C GLU A 149 9.58 12.14 18.35
N VAL A 150 9.55 11.17 19.27
CA VAL A 150 10.62 10.97 20.27
C VAL A 150 11.96 10.71 19.59
N LEU A 151 12.03 9.78 18.62
CA LEU A 151 13.26 9.51 17.87
C LEU A 151 13.78 10.76 17.16
N TYR A 152 12.88 11.59 16.62
CA TYR A 152 13.26 12.82 15.94
C TYR A 152 13.90 13.80 16.91
N ARG A 153 13.24 14.03 18.06
CA ARG A 153 13.71 14.95 19.10
C ARG A 153 15.02 14.52 19.74
N LEU A 154 15.24 13.21 19.88
CA LEU A 154 16.54 12.67 20.32
C LEU A 154 17.65 12.83 19.28
N GLY A 155 17.32 13.26 18.06
CA GLY A 155 18.25 13.24 16.94
C GLY A 155 18.69 11.83 16.55
N ALA A 156 17.95 10.81 17.01
CA ALA A 156 18.32 9.40 16.99
C ALA A 156 18.02 8.69 15.65
N TYR A 157 17.27 9.35 14.76
CA TYR A 157 17.02 8.83 13.42
C TYR A 157 16.82 9.96 12.40
N ASP A 158 16.90 9.58 11.12
CA ASP A 158 16.66 10.45 9.97
C ASP A 158 15.76 9.74 8.94
N PRO A 159 14.44 10.00 8.99
CA PRO A 159 13.49 9.43 8.04
C PRO A 159 13.51 10.14 6.68
N GLU A 160 13.87 11.42 6.62
CA GLU A 160 13.87 12.20 5.36
C GLU A 160 14.99 11.71 4.44
N ARG A 161 16.21 11.58 4.97
CA ARG A 161 17.33 11.02 4.20
C ARG A 161 17.17 9.53 3.95
N GLY A 162 16.53 8.81 4.88
CA GLY A 162 16.17 7.42 4.69
C GLY A 162 15.22 7.23 3.51
N HIS A 163 14.15 8.02 3.46
CA HIS A 163 13.20 8.03 2.35
C HIS A 163 13.86 8.38 1.02
N LYS A 164 14.73 9.38 1.01
CA LYS A 164 15.46 9.77 -0.20
C LYS A 164 16.34 8.64 -0.75
N VAL A 165 16.94 7.82 0.12
CA VAL A 165 17.89 6.77 -0.30
C VAL A 165 17.19 5.45 -0.62
N ALA A 166 16.17 5.07 0.16
CA ALA A 166 15.56 3.74 0.11
C ALA A 166 14.03 3.76 -0.10
N SER A 167 13.47 4.92 -0.48
CA SER A 167 12.02 5.14 -0.62
C SER A 167 11.25 4.98 0.69
N HIS A 168 9.93 4.87 0.62
CA HIS A 168 9.02 4.68 1.77
C HIS A 168 9.55 3.60 2.73
N ARG A 169 9.38 3.80 4.05
CA ARG A 169 9.94 2.97 5.14
C ARG A 169 11.47 2.92 5.24
N GLY A 170 12.21 3.66 4.41
CA GLY A 170 13.64 3.86 4.56
C GLY A 170 13.97 4.81 5.73
N TYR A 171 14.98 4.48 6.54
CA TYR A 171 15.43 5.29 7.68
C TYR A 171 16.93 5.13 7.91
N PHE A 172 17.55 6.14 8.53
CA PHE A 172 18.85 6.00 9.17
C PHE A 172 18.68 6.09 10.68
N LEU A 173 19.33 5.21 11.45
CA LEU A 173 19.58 5.47 12.87
C LEU A 173 20.86 6.31 13.00
N VAL A 174 20.88 7.24 13.95
CA VAL A 174 21.96 8.21 14.17
C VAL A 174 22.25 8.29 15.67
N ASP A 175 23.52 8.40 16.05
CA ASP A 175 23.98 8.57 17.44
C ASP A 175 23.25 7.64 18.43
N ALA A 176 22.49 8.20 19.37
CA ALA A 176 21.75 7.48 20.40
C ALA A 176 20.80 6.40 19.84
N GLY A 177 20.28 6.56 18.61
CA GLY A 177 19.46 5.53 17.97
C GLY A 177 20.26 4.28 17.58
N VAL A 178 21.50 4.46 17.10
CA VAL A 178 22.41 3.35 16.81
C VAL A 178 22.79 2.64 18.10
N GLU A 179 23.13 3.41 19.14
CA GLU A 179 23.53 2.88 20.44
C GLU A 179 22.40 2.09 21.10
N LEU A 180 21.17 2.64 21.12
CA LEU A 180 19.99 1.96 21.66
C LEU A 180 19.68 0.66 20.91
N ASN A 181 19.79 0.65 19.57
CA ASN A 181 19.59 -0.55 18.78
C ASN A 181 20.63 -1.63 19.13
N MET A 182 21.91 -1.25 19.19
CA MET A 182 23.00 -2.16 19.57
C MET A 182 22.89 -2.62 21.03
N ALA A 183 22.40 -1.77 21.93
CA ALA A 183 22.15 -2.13 23.33
C ALA A 183 21.09 -3.22 23.44
N LEU A 184 19.99 -3.14 22.70
CA LEU A 184 18.97 -4.19 22.65
C LEU A 184 19.49 -5.49 22.03
N VAL A 185 20.25 -5.41 20.93
CA VAL A 185 20.90 -6.59 20.31
C VAL A 185 21.78 -7.30 21.34
N ASN A 186 22.67 -6.56 22.00
CA ASN A 186 23.61 -7.11 22.97
C ASN A 186 22.90 -7.65 24.21
N TYR A 187 21.88 -6.94 24.71
CA TYR A 187 21.08 -7.38 25.83
C TYR A 187 20.33 -8.67 25.50
N GLY A 188 19.65 -8.75 24.35
CA GLY A 188 18.93 -9.94 23.92
C GLY A 188 19.82 -11.16 23.77
N LEU A 189 20.97 -11.01 23.11
CA LEU A 189 21.96 -12.10 22.98
C LEU A 189 22.53 -12.54 24.34
N SER A 190 22.83 -11.58 25.23
CA SER A 190 23.29 -11.87 26.60
C SER A 190 22.21 -12.60 27.41
N PHE A 191 20.96 -12.16 27.30
CA PHE A 191 19.80 -12.70 28.01
C PHE A 191 19.55 -14.18 27.67
N LEU A 192 19.57 -14.53 26.39
CA LEU A 192 19.45 -15.93 25.94
C LEU A 192 20.72 -16.74 26.20
N GLY A 193 21.90 -16.13 26.08
CA GLY A 193 23.17 -16.79 26.41
C GLY A 193 23.23 -17.28 27.85
N LYS A 194 22.71 -16.49 28.81
CA LYS A 194 22.57 -16.89 30.22
C LYS A 194 21.57 -18.05 30.44
N ARG A 195 20.74 -18.34 29.44
CA ARG A 195 19.76 -19.45 29.42
C ARG A 195 20.21 -20.63 28.56
N ASN A 196 21.52 -20.73 28.30
CA ASN A 196 22.15 -21.80 27.53
C ASN A 196 21.71 -21.88 26.06
N TYR A 197 21.33 -20.76 25.45
CA TYR A 197 21.16 -20.67 24.01
C TYR A 197 22.51 -20.41 23.33
N LYS A 198 22.79 -21.15 22.26
CA LYS A 198 23.97 -20.93 21.41
C LYS A 198 23.74 -19.69 20.55
N LYS A 199 24.55 -18.65 20.75
CA LYS A 199 24.52 -17.45 19.90
C LYS A 199 24.92 -17.81 18.48
N LEU A 200 24.14 -17.38 17.50
CA LEU A 200 24.34 -17.70 16.10
C LEU A 200 24.00 -16.49 15.23
N GLN A 201 24.97 -16.02 14.45
CA GLN A 201 24.70 -15.06 13.37
C GLN A 201 24.53 -15.83 12.07
N THR A 202 23.47 -15.54 11.33
CA THR A 202 23.11 -16.26 10.11
C THR A 202 23.62 -15.54 8.86
N PRO A 203 23.79 -16.24 7.72
CA PRO A 203 23.83 -15.58 6.42
C PRO A 203 22.53 -14.78 6.20
N TYR A 204 22.62 -13.62 5.55
CA TYR A 204 21.46 -12.75 5.30
C TYR A 204 20.78 -13.00 3.96
N PHE A 205 21.32 -13.95 3.18
CA PHE A 205 20.77 -14.41 1.92
C PHE A 205 20.81 -15.93 1.85
N MET A 206 19.82 -16.51 1.17
CA MET A 206 19.71 -17.95 0.95
C MET A 206 19.51 -18.25 -0.54
N LYS A 207 19.98 -19.41 -0.98
CA LYS A 207 19.66 -19.95 -2.30
C LYS A 207 18.15 -20.19 -2.42
N LYS A 208 17.60 -20.05 -3.63
CA LYS A 208 16.17 -20.30 -3.91
C LYS A 208 15.67 -21.64 -3.36
N ASP A 209 16.40 -22.71 -3.60
CA ASP A 209 15.99 -24.06 -3.20
C ASP A 209 15.94 -24.22 -1.68
N ALA A 210 16.92 -23.66 -0.96
CA ALA A 210 16.93 -23.67 0.50
C ALA A 210 15.81 -22.78 1.07
N MET A 211 15.57 -21.61 0.48
CA MET A 211 14.47 -20.72 0.89
C MET A 211 13.11 -21.41 0.71
N ALA A 212 12.89 -22.11 -0.41
CA ALA A 212 11.64 -22.81 -0.73
C ALA A 212 11.30 -23.94 0.25
N GLN A 213 12.28 -24.48 0.98
CA GLN A 213 12.04 -25.50 2.01
C GLN A 213 11.58 -24.89 3.35
N THR A 214 11.85 -23.60 3.57
CA THR A 214 11.67 -22.91 4.86
C THR A 214 10.58 -21.84 4.82
N ALA A 215 10.29 -21.28 3.65
CA ALA A 215 9.28 -20.26 3.41
C ALA A 215 8.09 -20.81 2.62
N GLN A 216 6.92 -20.19 2.83
CA GLN A 216 5.70 -20.50 2.09
C GLN A 216 5.71 -19.81 0.72
N LEU A 217 4.96 -20.35 -0.23
CA LEU A 217 4.89 -19.82 -1.60
C LEU A 217 4.44 -18.36 -1.63
N SER A 218 3.42 -17.98 -0.85
CA SER A 218 2.93 -16.60 -0.74
C SER A 218 4.00 -15.62 -0.27
N GLN A 219 4.93 -16.07 0.59
CA GLN A 219 6.00 -15.22 1.13
C GLN A 219 7.01 -14.79 0.06
N PHE A 220 7.19 -15.54 -1.04
CA PHE A 220 8.10 -15.16 -2.12
C PHE A 220 7.69 -13.84 -2.78
N ASP A 221 6.39 -13.67 -3.00
CA ASP A 221 5.86 -12.49 -3.66
C ASP A 221 5.70 -11.34 -2.66
N GLU A 222 5.14 -11.62 -1.48
CA GLU A 222 4.72 -10.61 -0.50
C GLU A 222 5.81 -10.13 0.47
N GLU A 223 6.73 -11.01 0.89
CA GLU A 223 7.68 -10.72 1.98
C GLU A 223 9.13 -10.66 1.51
N LEU A 224 9.56 -11.56 0.62
CA LEU A 224 10.98 -11.79 0.34
C LEU A 224 11.54 -10.91 -0.78
N TYR A 225 12.65 -10.20 -0.50
CA TYR A 225 13.45 -9.56 -1.54
C TYR A 225 14.32 -10.57 -2.29
N LYS A 226 14.29 -10.50 -3.62
CA LYS A 226 15.10 -11.33 -4.52
C LYS A 226 16.35 -10.57 -4.95
N VAL A 227 17.50 -11.24 -4.90
CA VAL A 227 18.80 -10.77 -5.39
C VAL A 227 19.13 -11.56 -6.66
N THR A 228 19.15 -10.90 -7.80
CA THR A 228 19.45 -11.48 -9.12
C THR A 228 20.90 -11.21 -9.50
N GLY A 229 21.63 -12.22 -9.99
CA GLY A 229 23.00 -12.10 -10.48
C GLY A 229 23.29 -13.08 -11.62
N GLU A 230 24.50 -13.02 -12.22
CA GLU A 230 24.86 -13.79 -13.42
C GLU A 230 24.78 -15.32 -13.24
N ASN A 231 24.95 -15.83 -12.01
CA ASN A 231 25.13 -17.26 -11.78
C ASN A 231 23.96 -17.95 -11.08
N GLU A 232 23.30 -17.34 -10.09
CA GLU A 232 22.15 -17.93 -9.36
C GLU A 232 21.31 -16.84 -8.68
N ASP A 233 19.99 -17.04 -8.61
CA ASP A 233 19.07 -16.21 -7.83
C ASP A 233 19.17 -16.53 -6.32
N MET A 234 19.29 -15.49 -5.49
CA MET A 234 19.26 -15.59 -4.03
C MET A 234 18.12 -14.74 -3.45
N TYR A 235 17.78 -14.97 -2.19
CA TYR A 235 16.74 -14.23 -1.48
C TYR A 235 17.28 -13.71 -0.17
N LEU A 236 17.01 -12.44 0.15
CA LEU A 236 17.26 -11.89 1.48
C LEU A 236 16.31 -12.53 2.49
N ILE A 237 16.80 -12.79 3.69
CA ILE A 237 16.01 -13.44 4.75
C ILE A 237 15.00 -12.46 5.38
N ALA A 238 13.79 -12.92 5.64
CA ALA A 238 12.77 -12.18 6.39
C ALA A 238 12.89 -12.38 7.92
N THR A 239 13.69 -13.36 8.33
CA THR A 239 13.94 -13.77 9.72
C THR A 239 15.14 -14.73 9.77
N SER A 240 15.92 -14.71 10.86
CA SER A 240 16.99 -15.71 11.09
C SER A 240 16.45 -17.14 11.26
N GLU A 241 15.15 -17.33 11.50
CA GLU A 241 14.50 -18.64 11.49
C GLU A 241 14.75 -19.41 10.17
N GLN A 242 14.67 -18.73 9.02
CA GLN A 242 14.84 -19.36 7.70
C GLN A 242 16.22 -20.03 7.55
N PRO A 243 17.35 -19.31 7.72
CA PRO A 243 18.66 -19.94 7.63
C PRO A 243 18.96 -20.90 8.80
N ILE A 244 18.41 -20.68 10.00
CA ILE A 244 18.64 -21.60 11.14
C ILE A 244 17.92 -22.93 10.92
N SER A 245 16.69 -22.91 10.40
CA SER A 245 15.99 -24.15 10.07
C SER A 245 16.77 -24.96 9.01
N ALA A 246 17.28 -24.29 7.96
CA ALA A 246 18.13 -24.93 6.96
C ALA A 246 19.53 -25.35 7.45
N TYR A 247 20.01 -24.83 8.58
CA TYR A 247 21.33 -25.15 9.14
C TYR A 247 21.52 -26.63 9.45
N HIS A 248 20.43 -27.33 9.79
CA HIS A 248 20.40 -28.76 10.11
C HIS A 248 19.78 -29.61 9.00
N ALA A 249 19.63 -29.08 7.78
CA ALA A 249 19.02 -29.80 6.68
C ALA A 249 19.76 -31.12 6.38
N ASN A 250 18.99 -32.20 6.24
CA ASN A 250 19.46 -33.58 6.03
C ASN A 250 20.26 -34.20 7.20
N GLU A 251 20.24 -33.58 8.38
CA GLU A 251 20.92 -34.11 9.57
C GLU A 251 20.09 -35.18 10.29
N TRP A 252 20.78 -36.09 10.99
CA TRP A 252 20.17 -37.13 11.81
C TRP A 252 20.71 -37.11 13.23
N PHE A 253 19.85 -36.81 14.21
CA PHE A 253 20.16 -36.88 15.64
C PHE A 253 20.01 -38.31 16.16
N GLU A 254 21.07 -39.11 16.09
CA GLU A 254 21.04 -40.53 16.47
C GLU A 254 20.87 -40.76 17.97
N GLN A 255 21.28 -39.80 18.80
CA GLN A 255 21.20 -39.84 20.26
C GLN A 255 20.39 -38.64 20.79
N PRO A 256 19.07 -38.60 20.56
CA PRO A 256 18.25 -37.43 20.86
C PRO A 256 18.33 -36.96 22.32
N LYS A 257 18.43 -37.91 23.26
CA LYS A 257 18.52 -37.61 24.70
C LYS A 257 19.76 -36.80 25.09
N GLU A 258 20.84 -36.89 24.29
CA GLU A 258 22.10 -36.18 24.54
C GLU A 258 22.23 -34.94 23.65
N GLN A 259 21.67 -35.00 22.44
CA GLN A 259 21.82 -33.96 21.43
C GLN A 259 20.68 -32.93 21.42
N LEU A 260 19.49 -33.27 21.94
CA LEU A 260 18.31 -32.41 21.98
C LEU A 260 17.91 -32.07 23.43
N PRO A 261 17.37 -30.87 23.70
CA PRO A 261 17.05 -29.83 22.74
C PRO A 261 18.28 -29.00 22.32
N VAL A 262 18.36 -28.66 21.03
CA VAL A 262 19.30 -27.63 20.54
C VAL A 262 18.58 -26.29 20.59
N LYS A 263 19.24 -25.26 21.15
CA LYS A 263 18.66 -23.92 21.31
C LYS A 263 19.58 -22.87 20.71
N TYR A 264 19.08 -22.08 19.77
CA TYR A 264 19.81 -21.01 19.10
C TYR A 264 19.26 -19.63 19.44
N ALA A 265 20.16 -18.72 19.79
CA ALA A 265 19.90 -17.28 19.83
C ALA A 265 20.38 -16.68 18.50
N GLY A 266 19.47 -16.64 17.52
CA GLY A 266 19.71 -16.19 16.16
C GLY A 266 19.73 -14.67 16.05
N TYR A 267 20.84 -14.08 15.62
CA TYR A 267 20.93 -12.65 15.30
C TYR A 267 21.02 -12.45 13.78
N SER A 268 20.16 -11.59 13.26
CA SER A 268 20.26 -11.11 11.88
C SER A 268 19.56 -9.77 11.67
N THR A 269 19.97 -9.09 10.60
CA THR A 269 19.11 -8.09 9.94
C THR A 269 18.07 -8.85 9.10
N CYS A 270 16.81 -8.43 9.21
CA CYS A 270 15.65 -9.00 8.54
C CYS A 270 15.18 -8.03 7.44
N PHE A 271 14.83 -8.56 6.28
CA PHE A 271 14.37 -7.79 5.13
C PHE A 271 12.94 -8.21 4.74
N ARG A 272 11.99 -7.27 4.74
CA ARG A 272 10.59 -7.53 4.37
C ARG A 272 10.05 -6.48 3.42
N LYS A 273 9.44 -6.90 2.32
CA LYS A 273 8.82 -5.99 1.34
C LYS A 273 7.61 -5.23 1.91
N GLU A 274 6.92 -5.78 2.90
CA GLU A 274 5.71 -5.19 3.50
C GLU A 274 4.61 -4.84 2.46
N ALA A 275 4.50 -5.64 1.38
CA ALA A 275 3.63 -5.35 0.25
C ALA A 275 2.13 -5.31 0.62
N GLY A 276 1.70 -6.13 1.58
CA GLY A 276 0.32 -6.18 2.08
C GLY A 276 -0.04 -5.12 3.14
N ALA A 277 0.92 -4.28 3.58
CA ALA A 277 0.74 -3.35 4.69
C ALA A 277 0.70 -1.87 4.26
N ALA A 278 0.24 -1.58 3.04
CA ALA A 278 0.14 -0.24 2.50
C ALA A 278 -0.67 0.70 3.43
N GLY A 279 -0.11 1.86 3.76
CA GLY A 279 -0.78 2.88 4.60
C GLY A 279 -0.86 2.57 6.10
N ARG A 280 -0.48 1.38 6.58
CA ARG A 280 -0.47 1.03 8.00
C ARG A 280 0.90 1.24 8.64
N ASP A 281 0.92 1.80 9.86
CA ASP A 281 2.12 2.05 10.67
C ASP A 281 3.28 2.63 9.83
N THR A 282 3.03 3.72 9.09
CA THR A 282 3.98 4.28 8.12
C THR A 282 5.01 5.22 8.73
N TRP A 283 4.78 5.69 9.95
CA TRP A 283 5.63 6.64 10.66
C TRP A 283 6.58 5.91 11.61
N GLY A 284 7.80 6.44 11.74
CA GLY A 284 8.83 5.88 12.62
C GLY A 284 9.46 4.58 12.11
N ILE A 285 9.77 3.69 13.04
CA ILE A 285 10.52 2.44 12.79
C ILE A 285 9.73 1.18 13.18
N PHE A 286 8.44 1.31 13.51
CA PHE A 286 7.63 0.16 13.97
C PHE A 286 7.44 -0.88 12.85
N ARG A 287 7.19 -0.44 11.62
CA ARG A 287 7.04 -1.30 10.43
C ARG A 287 7.93 -0.78 9.30
N VAL A 288 9.03 -1.48 9.03
CA VAL A 288 10.09 -1.04 8.12
C VAL A 288 10.61 -2.19 7.27
N HIS A 289 11.27 -1.87 6.14
CA HIS A 289 11.83 -2.89 5.25
C HIS A 289 13.03 -3.63 5.83
N GLN A 290 13.75 -2.99 6.75
CA GLN A 290 14.98 -3.51 7.35
C GLN A 290 14.94 -3.32 8.86
N PHE A 291 15.18 -4.36 9.64
CA PHE A 291 15.26 -4.29 11.11
C PHE A 291 16.10 -5.44 11.68
N GLU A 292 16.70 -5.26 12.86
CA GLU A 292 17.38 -6.35 13.57
C GLU A 292 16.40 -7.17 14.42
N LYS A 293 16.67 -8.46 14.50
CA LYS A 293 15.89 -9.38 15.35
C LYS A 293 16.79 -10.38 16.05
N ILE A 294 16.49 -10.61 17.34
CA ILE A 294 17.00 -11.75 18.10
C ILE A 294 15.91 -12.81 18.16
N GLU A 295 16.20 -13.96 17.56
CA GLU A 295 15.30 -15.10 17.42
C GLU A 295 15.70 -16.23 18.36
N GLN A 296 14.72 -16.87 18.99
CA GLN A 296 14.86 -18.16 19.62
C GLN A 296 14.47 -19.23 18.61
N PHE A 297 15.37 -20.15 18.29
CA PHE A 297 15.04 -21.32 17.46
C PHE A 297 15.44 -22.59 18.19
N CYS A 298 14.50 -23.51 18.36
CA CYS A 298 14.73 -24.76 19.08
C CYS A 298 14.38 -25.98 18.23
N LEU A 299 15.26 -26.99 18.29
CA LEU A 299 14.99 -28.33 17.80
C LEU A 299 14.81 -29.26 19.00
N THR A 300 13.71 -30.00 19.04
CA THR A 300 13.32 -30.81 20.20
C THR A 300 12.92 -32.22 19.80
N GLU A 301 12.98 -33.15 20.75
CA GLU A 301 12.23 -34.41 20.65
C GLU A 301 10.72 -34.08 20.58
N PRO A 302 9.92 -34.78 19.75
CA PRO A 302 8.49 -34.52 19.61
C PRO A 302 7.72 -34.41 20.93
N GLU A 303 8.06 -35.28 21.89
CA GLU A 303 7.43 -35.38 23.19
C GLU A 303 7.68 -34.17 24.09
N LYS A 304 8.73 -33.38 23.82
CA LYS A 304 9.14 -32.21 24.62
C LYS A 304 8.83 -30.87 23.94
N SER A 305 8.25 -30.88 22.74
CA SER A 305 8.07 -29.63 21.97
C SER A 305 7.12 -28.65 22.66
N TRP A 306 6.03 -29.13 23.26
CA TRP A 306 5.06 -28.28 23.96
C TRP A 306 5.62 -27.68 25.25
N GLU A 307 6.43 -28.43 26.01
CA GLU A 307 7.18 -27.88 27.15
C GLU A 307 8.16 -26.79 26.71
N MET A 308 8.88 -27.01 25.59
CA MET A 308 9.77 -25.99 25.03
C MET A 308 9.00 -24.77 24.52
N PHE A 309 7.81 -24.96 23.94
CA PHE A 309 6.96 -23.86 23.47
C PHE A 309 6.60 -22.91 24.63
N ASP A 310 6.19 -23.45 25.77
CA ASP A 310 5.89 -22.68 26.97
C ASP A 310 7.16 -21.97 27.49
N HIS A 311 8.31 -22.67 27.55
CA HIS A 311 9.57 -22.04 27.94
C HIS A 311 10.03 -20.92 26.99
N MET A 312 9.79 -21.04 25.69
CA MET A 312 10.19 -20.03 24.71
C MET A 312 9.37 -18.75 24.84
N ILE A 313 8.05 -18.85 25.09
CA ILE A 313 7.23 -17.67 25.36
C ILE A 313 7.54 -17.07 26.73
N GLU A 314 7.82 -17.89 27.76
CA GLU A 314 8.28 -17.43 29.07
C GLU A 314 9.59 -16.64 28.98
N ASN A 315 10.55 -17.08 28.16
CA ASN A 315 11.78 -16.32 27.93
C ASN A 315 11.50 -14.92 27.36
N SER A 316 10.57 -14.82 26.41
CA SER A 316 10.16 -13.53 25.85
C SER A 316 9.44 -12.69 26.90
N GLU A 317 8.51 -13.28 27.65
CA GLU A 317 7.81 -12.63 28.77
C GLU A 317 8.76 -12.06 29.82
N ASP A 318 9.77 -12.83 30.23
CA ASP A 318 10.81 -12.42 31.18
C ASP A 318 11.65 -11.26 30.64
N PHE A 319 11.92 -11.24 29.34
CA PHE A 319 12.67 -10.18 28.67
C PHE A 319 11.90 -8.85 28.66
N TYR A 320 10.60 -8.87 28.38
CA TYR A 320 9.78 -7.65 28.44
C TYR A 320 9.46 -7.23 29.89
N LYS A 321 9.36 -8.19 30.82
CA LYS A 321 9.27 -7.91 32.26
C LYS A 321 10.50 -7.16 32.77
N SER A 322 11.71 -7.60 32.40
CA SER A 322 12.95 -6.92 32.81
C SER A 322 13.09 -5.53 32.19
N LEU A 323 12.58 -5.32 30.97
CA LEU A 323 12.49 -4.00 30.35
C LEU A 323 11.37 -3.11 30.94
N GLY A 324 10.61 -3.59 31.92
CA GLY A 324 9.55 -2.81 32.57
C GLY A 324 8.37 -2.45 31.67
N LEU A 325 8.05 -3.30 30.67
CA LEU A 325 6.97 -3.06 29.72
C LEU A 325 5.73 -3.89 30.07
N SER A 326 4.56 -3.26 30.10
CA SER A 326 3.27 -3.96 30.22
C SER A 326 2.90 -4.63 28.90
N TYR A 327 2.35 -5.84 28.95
CA TYR A 327 1.98 -6.61 27.76
C TYR A 327 0.82 -7.57 28.04
N ARG A 328 0.28 -8.14 26.96
CA ARG A 328 -0.60 -9.30 26.98
C ARG A 328 -0.04 -10.39 26.07
N VAL A 329 -0.28 -11.64 26.42
CA VAL A 329 -0.02 -12.80 25.56
C VAL A 329 -1.36 -13.26 25.00
N VAL A 330 -1.44 -13.37 23.68
CA VAL A 330 -2.65 -13.77 22.97
C VAL A 330 -2.44 -15.07 22.19
N SER A 331 -3.43 -15.96 22.22
CA SER A 331 -3.51 -17.11 21.34
C SER A 331 -4.08 -16.70 20.00
N ILE A 332 -3.32 -16.94 18.95
CA ILE A 332 -3.74 -16.63 17.58
C ILE A 332 -4.80 -17.63 17.15
N VAL A 333 -5.86 -17.11 16.51
CA VAL A 333 -6.96 -17.90 15.95
C VAL A 333 -6.52 -18.74 14.76
N SER A 334 -7.22 -19.84 14.52
CA SER A 334 -6.85 -20.84 13.51
C SER A 334 -6.74 -20.30 12.08
N GLY A 335 -7.58 -19.35 11.67
CA GLY A 335 -7.54 -18.74 10.33
C GLY A 335 -6.34 -17.81 10.10
N ALA A 336 -5.76 -17.28 11.18
CA ALA A 336 -4.58 -16.39 11.12
C ALA A 336 -3.25 -17.15 11.31
N LEU A 337 -3.28 -18.48 11.50
CA LEU A 337 -2.06 -19.29 11.59
C LEU A 337 -1.44 -19.46 10.22
N ASN A 338 -0.14 -19.19 10.12
CA ASN A 338 0.64 -19.55 8.94
C ASN A 338 0.65 -21.09 8.74
N ASN A 339 0.97 -21.56 7.53
CA ASN A 339 0.95 -23.01 7.23
C ASN A 339 1.91 -23.84 8.09
N ALA A 340 2.98 -23.27 8.66
CA ALA A 340 3.93 -24.04 9.45
C ALA A 340 3.48 -24.25 10.91
N ALA A 341 2.80 -23.27 11.51
CA ALA A 341 2.45 -23.28 12.92
C ALA A 341 1.27 -24.22 13.21
N ALA A 342 1.45 -25.13 14.17
CA ALA A 342 0.35 -25.90 14.78
C ALA A 342 -0.37 -25.09 15.87
N LYS A 343 0.37 -24.20 16.56
CA LYS A 343 -0.12 -23.23 17.54
C LYS A 343 0.85 -22.04 17.59
N LYS A 344 0.31 -20.84 17.83
CA LYS A 344 1.07 -19.60 17.91
C LYS A 344 0.58 -18.71 19.05
N TYR A 345 1.53 -18.13 19.79
CA TYR A 345 1.31 -17.07 20.78
C TYR A 345 1.99 -15.79 20.35
N ASP A 346 1.27 -14.68 20.43
CA ASP A 346 1.85 -13.34 20.26
C ASP A 346 1.92 -12.63 21.62
N LEU A 347 3.05 -11.99 21.90
CA LEU A 347 3.17 -11.05 23.00
C LEU A 347 3.07 -9.64 22.42
N GLU A 348 2.01 -8.96 22.86
CA GLU A 348 1.69 -7.61 22.45
C GLU A 348 1.95 -6.64 23.61
N ALA A 349 2.85 -5.68 23.41
CA ALA A 349 3.18 -4.69 24.43
C ALA A 349 2.33 -3.43 24.29
N TRP A 350 2.14 -2.70 25.39
CA TRP A 350 1.34 -1.49 25.41
C TRP A 350 2.08 -0.27 24.82
N PHE A 351 1.41 0.44 23.93
CA PHE A 351 1.85 1.70 23.33
C PHE A 351 1.00 2.86 23.87
N PRO A 352 1.50 3.65 24.85
CA PRO A 352 0.70 4.65 25.55
C PRO A 352 0.27 5.84 24.69
N PHE A 353 0.99 6.21 23.64
CA PHE A 353 0.54 7.26 22.72
C PHE A 353 -0.61 6.74 21.84
N GLN A 354 -0.49 5.50 21.37
CA GLN A 354 -1.47 4.89 20.46
C GLN A 354 -2.70 4.35 21.19
N GLY A 355 -2.59 4.08 22.49
CA GLY A 355 -3.66 3.53 23.31
C GLY A 355 -4.01 2.08 22.97
N ALA A 356 -3.04 1.29 22.50
CA ALA A 356 -3.26 -0.07 22.04
C ALA A 356 -2.11 -1.02 22.41
N TYR A 357 -2.42 -2.31 22.50
CA TYR A 357 -1.43 -3.38 22.51
C TYR A 357 -0.99 -3.68 21.07
N LYS A 358 0.32 -3.81 20.84
CA LYS A 358 0.89 -4.09 19.52
C LYS A 358 1.89 -5.24 19.60
N GLU A 359 1.88 -6.11 18.59
CA GLU A 359 2.73 -7.29 18.47
C GLU A 359 4.23 -6.95 18.49
N LEU A 360 4.96 -7.46 19.48
CA LEU A 360 6.43 -7.40 19.55
C LEU A 360 7.09 -8.77 19.37
N VAL A 361 6.38 -9.84 19.69
CA VAL A 361 6.86 -11.22 19.61
C VAL A 361 5.79 -12.12 19.05
N SER A 362 6.23 -13.07 18.24
CA SER A 362 5.47 -14.23 17.78
C SER A 362 6.27 -15.47 18.15
N CYS A 363 5.62 -16.44 18.81
CA CYS A 363 6.16 -17.72 19.24
C CYS A 363 5.31 -18.84 18.65
N SER A 364 5.91 -19.76 17.89
CA SER A 364 5.21 -20.84 17.20
C SER A 364 5.83 -22.21 17.48
N ASN A 365 4.98 -23.21 17.64
CA ASN A 365 5.37 -24.62 17.56
C ASN A 365 4.98 -25.15 16.17
N CYS A 366 5.98 -25.51 15.36
CA CYS A 366 5.78 -25.98 14.00
C CYS A 366 5.78 -27.51 13.88
N THR A 367 5.82 -28.21 15.02
CA THR A 367 5.93 -29.68 15.09
C THR A 367 6.97 -30.20 14.10
N ASP A 368 6.70 -31.29 13.41
CA ASP A 368 7.57 -31.86 12.39
C ASP A 368 7.40 -31.22 11.00
N TYR A 369 6.51 -30.25 10.83
CA TYR A 369 6.17 -29.68 9.51
C TYR A 369 7.39 -29.15 8.75
N GLN A 370 8.23 -28.33 9.40
CA GLN A 370 9.44 -27.79 8.79
C GLN A 370 10.52 -28.88 8.63
N SER A 371 10.70 -29.70 9.66
CA SER A 371 11.73 -30.75 9.69
C SER A 371 11.54 -31.81 8.61
N ARG A 372 10.30 -32.09 8.19
CA ARG A 372 9.99 -33.02 7.08
C ARG A 372 10.50 -32.48 5.74
N ASN A 373 10.26 -31.21 5.45
CA ASN A 373 10.76 -30.55 4.23
C ASN A 373 12.30 -30.53 4.19
N LEU A 374 12.91 -30.34 5.34
CA LEU A 374 14.36 -30.19 5.51
C LEU A 374 15.07 -31.53 5.80
N GLU A 375 14.32 -32.63 5.92
CA GLU A 375 14.81 -33.96 6.26
C GLU A 375 15.65 -34.02 7.55
N ILE A 376 15.22 -33.30 8.59
CA ILE A 376 15.87 -33.26 9.92
C ILE A 376 15.27 -34.33 10.83
N ARG A 377 16.03 -35.39 11.10
CA ARG A 377 15.53 -36.63 11.70
C ARG A 377 16.11 -36.87 13.09
N CYS A 378 15.47 -37.72 13.89
CA CYS A 378 15.98 -38.13 15.20
C CYS A 378 15.68 -39.59 15.53
N GLY A 379 16.47 -40.16 16.45
CA GLY A 379 16.29 -41.52 16.97
C GLY A 379 17.21 -42.56 16.34
N ILE A 380 17.25 -43.77 16.93
CA ILE A 380 18.10 -44.86 16.45
C ILE A 380 17.43 -45.49 15.23
N LYS A 381 18.13 -45.50 14.09
CA LYS A 381 17.70 -46.23 12.90
C LYS A 381 17.74 -47.74 13.16
N LYS A 382 16.62 -48.34 13.56
CA LYS A 382 16.54 -49.80 13.68
C LYS A 382 16.40 -50.42 12.30
N MET A 383 17.09 -51.54 12.08
CA MET A 383 17.00 -52.28 10.83
C MET A 383 15.57 -52.84 10.69
N GLY A 384 14.76 -52.23 9.81
CA GLY A 384 13.36 -52.60 9.60
C GLY A 384 12.34 -51.51 9.96
N ASP A 385 12.75 -50.39 10.57
CA ASP A 385 11.84 -49.26 10.78
C ASP A 385 11.38 -48.71 9.43
N ARG A 386 10.06 -48.69 9.23
CA ARG A 386 9.42 -48.17 8.03
C ARG A 386 9.21 -46.66 8.06
N GLU A 387 9.22 -46.06 9.25
CA GLU A 387 8.93 -44.64 9.47
C GLU A 387 10.14 -43.91 10.05
N LYS A 388 10.44 -42.75 9.46
CA LYS A 388 11.45 -41.83 9.96
C LYS A 388 10.80 -41.00 11.08
N LYS A 389 11.46 -40.90 12.24
CA LYS A 389 11.07 -39.94 13.27
C LYS A 389 11.77 -38.60 13.01
N TYR A 390 11.00 -37.53 13.06
CA TYR A 390 11.46 -36.17 12.80
C TYR A 390 11.54 -35.36 14.10
N VAL A 391 12.41 -34.34 14.13
CA VAL A 391 12.45 -33.39 15.27
C VAL A 391 11.27 -32.43 15.20
N HIS A 392 10.89 -31.83 16.33
CA HIS A 392 9.99 -30.69 16.31
C HIS A 392 10.77 -29.37 16.25
N CYS A 393 10.39 -28.50 15.30
CA CYS A 393 10.95 -27.16 15.13
C CYS A 393 10.07 -26.12 15.83
N LEU A 394 10.69 -25.21 16.58
CA LEU A 394 10.02 -24.10 17.25
C LEU A 394 10.78 -22.80 17.00
N ASN A 395 10.05 -21.71 16.83
CA ASN A 395 10.59 -20.37 16.66
C ASN A 395 9.88 -19.39 17.61
N SER A 396 10.60 -18.38 18.08
CA SER A 396 10.04 -17.31 18.89
C SER A 396 10.92 -16.08 18.80
N THR A 397 10.32 -14.94 18.46
CA THR A 397 11.01 -13.66 18.59
C THR A 397 11.35 -13.44 20.07
N LEU A 398 12.61 -13.17 20.41
CA LEU A 398 12.93 -12.57 21.71
C LEU A 398 12.66 -11.06 21.65
N THR A 399 13.26 -10.40 20.68
CA THR A 399 13.09 -8.96 20.45
C THR A 399 13.34 -8.64 18.98
N ALA A 400 12.34 -8.04 18.32
CA ALA A 400 12.54 -7.25 17.12
C ALA A 400 12.90 -5.84 17.59
N THR A 401 14.13 -5.40 17.31
CA THR A 401 14.71 -4.25 18.00
C THR A 401 13.96 -2.97 17.72
N THR A 402 13.57 -2.73 16.45
CA THR A 402 12.87 -1.50 16.07
C THR A 402 11.50 -1.37 16.73
N ARG A 403 10.70 -2.45 16.77
CA ARG A 403 9.40 -2.45 17.46
C ARG A 403 9.55 -2.31 18.98
N THR A 404 10.55 -2.98 19.56
CA THR A 404 10.86 -2.87 21.00
C THR A 404 11.32 -1.47 21.35
N LEU A 405 12.15 -0.84 20.51
CA LEU A 405 12.54 0.57 20.65
C LEU A 405 11.32 1.47 20.61
N SER A 406 10.44 1.32 19.61
CA SER A 406 9.21 2.12 19.54
C SER A 406 8.39 2.03 20.84
N CYS A 407 8.29 0.83 21.42
CA CYS A 407 7.59 0.64 22.71
C CYS A 407 8.32 1.31 23.88
N ILE A 408 9.65 1.16 23.98
CA ILE A 408 10.48 1.82 25.01
C ILE A 408 10.33 3.33 24.91
N LEU A 409 10.42 3.89 23.71
CA LEU A 409 10.37 5.34 23.48
C LEU A 409 9.05 5.94 23.96
N GLU A 410 7.92 5.27 23.71
CA GLU A 410 6.63 5.75 24.21
C GLU A 410 6.48 5.61 25.74
N ASN A 411 6.99 4.52 26.33
CA ASN A 411 6.82 4.23 27.76
C ASN A 411 7.82 4.95 28.69
N TYR A 412 9.02 5.25 28.22
CA TYR A 412 10.12 5.79 29.04
C TYR A 412 10.37 7.30 28.84
N GLN A 413 9.51 7.98 28.07
CA GLN A 413 9.64 9.41 27.84
C GLN A 413 9.34 10.29 29.05
N THR A 414 10.00 11.44 29.06
CA THR A 414 9.87 12.56 29.98
C THR A 414 9.73 13.83 29.16
N PRO A 415 9.33 14.97 29.75
CA PRO A 415 9.27 16.23 29.02
C PRO A 415 10.62 16.65 28.39
N GLU A 416 11.74 16.23 28.99
CA GLU A 416 13.10 16.63 28.61
C GLU A 416 13.86 15.58 27.78
N GLY A 417 13.37 14.33 27.67
CA GLY A 417 14.09 13.25 27.01
C GLY A 417 13.55 11.86 27.33
N ILE A 418 14.41 10.84 27.25
CA ILE A 418 14.09 9.42 27.53
C ILE A 418 14.95 8.89 28.66
N ARG A 419 14.33 8.18 29.62
CA ARG A 419 15.07 7.34 30.57
C ARG A 419 15.45 6.02 29.89
N VAL A 420 16.71 5.61 30.00
CA VAL A 420 17.16 4.31 29.49
C VAL A 420 16.67 3.21 30.44
N PRO A 421 16.00 2.15 29.94
CA PRO A 421 15.63 1.01 30.78
C PRO A 421 16.86 0.41 31.49
N GLU A 422 16.73 0.08 32.77
CA GLU A 422 17.83 -0.36 33.63
C GLU A 422 18.70 -1.49 33.01
N PRO A 423 18.12 -2.54 32.37
CA PRO A 423 18.93 -3.59 31.75
C PRO A 423 19.78 -3.15 30.55
N LEU A 424 19.44 -2.01 29.93
CA LEU A 424 20.15 -1.47 28.76
C LEU A 424 21.30 -0.54 29.16
N ILE A 425 21.28 0.03 30.37
CA ILE A 425 22.30 0.97 30.86
C ILE A 425 23.75 0.42 30.70
N PRO A 426 24.05 -0.85 31.05
CA PRO A 426 25.40 -1.40 30.88
C PRO A 426 25.88 -1.43 29.42
N TYR A 427 24.95 -1.42 28.46
CA TYR A 427 25.24 -1.43 27.02
C TYR A 427 25.17 -0.02 26.40
N MET A 428 24.82 0.99 27.19
CA MET A 428 24.73 2.41 26.82
C MET A 428 25.85 3.23 27.48
N GLU A 429 27.01 2.61 27.74
CA GLU A 429 28.17 3.24 28.41
C GLU A 429 27.84 3.82 29.80
N GLY A 430 26.84 3.26 30.48
CA GLY A 430 26.39 3.75 31.78
C GLY A 430 25.43 4.94 31.71
N ARG A 431 25.04 5.40 30.52
CA ARG A 431 24.01 6.45 30.36
C ARG A 431 22.64 5.92 30.76
N ASP A 432 21.99 6.64 31.68
CA ASP A 432 20.65 6.36 32.20
C ASP A 432 19.58 7.32 31.63
N PHE A 433 20.00 8.39 30.96
CA PHE A 433 19.12 9.41 30.38
C PHE A 433 19.63 9.92 29.04
N LEU A 434 18.71 10.14 28.10
CA LEU A 434 18.98 10.69 26.77
C LEU A 434 18.15 11.98 26.59
N PRO A 435 18.77 13.17 26.59
CA PRO A 435 18.03 14.43 26.46
C PRO A 435 17.55 14.67 25.03
N PHE A 436 16.46 15.41 24.88
CA PHE A 436 16.06 15.94 23.57
C PHE A 436 17.07 16.98 23.08
N VAL A 437 17.50 16.83 21.83
CA VAL A 437 18.47 17.69 21.15
C VAL A 437 17.87 18.42 19.95
N ARG A 438 16.66 18.06 19.53
CA ARG A 438 15.88 18.75 18.51
C ARG A 438 14.51 19.14 19.07
N GLU A 439 14.05 20.32 18.69
CA GLU A 439 12.64 20.65 18.79
C GLU A 439 11.86 19.91 17.72
N LEU A 440 10.62 19.54 18.02
CA LEU A 440 9.72 19.10 16.96
C LEU A 440 9.63 20.23 15.96
N LYS A 441 9.87 19.92 14.69
CA LYS A 441 9.42 20.81 13.62
C LYS A 441 7.94 21.06 13.93
N ALA A 442 7.55 22.33 14.11
CA ALA A 442 6.13 22.67 14.14
C ALA A 442 5.48 21.89 13.01
N PRO A 443 4.34 21.19 13.23
CA PRO A 443 3.72 20.41 12.17
C PRO A 443 3.73 21.31 10.97
N LYS A 444 4.48 20.93 9.92
CA LYS A 444 4.53 21.72 8.68
C LYS A 444 3.06 21.97 8.41
N ALA A 445 2.60 23.22 8.54
CA ALA A 445 1.24 23.58 8.21
C ALA A 445 1.09 23.03 6.81
N VAL A 446 0.31 21.95 6.70
CA VAL A 446 0.52 20.89 5.69
C VAL A 446 1.08 21.55 4.47
N GLU A 447 2.39 21.36 4.24
CA GLU A 447 3.11 22.04 3.18
C GLU A 447 2.21 21.95 1.97
N ASP A 448 1.72 23.12 1.56
CA ASP A 448 0.47 23.23 0.82
C ASP A 448 0.49 22.13 -0.23
N PHE A 449 -0.51 21.24 -0.23
CA PHE A 449 -0.86 20.55 -1.46
C PHE A 449 -1.42 21.67 -2.37
N GLU A 450 -0.53 22.58 -2.76
CA GLU A 450 -0.64 23.41 -3.93
C GLU A 450 -0.84 22.37 -5.03
N TYR A 451 -2.09 22.25 -5.46
CA TYR A 451 -2.48 21.48 -6.64
C TYR A 451 -1.64 21.88 -7.87
N GLU A 452 -0.97 23.03 -7.76
CA GLU A 452 -0.07 23.65 -8.71
C GLU A 452 1.41 23.67 -8.28
N ALA A 453 1.81 22.95 -7.22
CA ALA A 453 3.21 22.75 -6.88
C ALA A 453 3.69 21.39 -7.36
N LEU A 454 4.85 21.39 -7.97
CA LEU A 454 5.50 20.20 -8.47
C LEU A 454 6.00 19.35 -7.30
N PRO A 455 5.85 18.01 -7.34
CA PRO A 455 6.65 17.13 -6.49
C PRO A 455 8.13 17.35 -6.79
N GLU A 456 9.00 17.44 -5.78
CA GLU A 456 10.44 17.71 -5.94
C GLU A 456 11.17 16.71 -6.85
N ASN A 457 10.57 15.55 -7.14
CA ASN A 457 11.14 14.46 -7.95
C ASN A 457 10.42 14.17 -9.28
N ALA A 458 9.40 14.95 -9.67
CA ALA A 458 8.71 14.76 -10.94
C ALA A 458 9.33 15.64 -12.05
N SER A 459 9.50 15.11 -13.27
CA SER A 459 9.99 15.96 -14.36
C SER A 459 9.00 17.11 -14.58
N LEU A 460 9.51 18.35 -14.61
CA LEU A 460 8.71 19.57 -14.81
C LEU A 460 7.75 19.42 -16.00
N SER A 461 8.20 18.78 -17.08
CA SER A 461 7.40 18.53 -18.29
C SER A 461 6.27 17.52 -18.09
N ALA A 462 6.48 16.42 -17.37
CA ALA A 462 5.45 15.41 -17.13
C ALA A 462 4.33 15.96 -16.23
N SER A 463 4.69 16.74 -15.21
CA SER A 463 3.72 17.34 -14.30
C SER A 463 2.93 18.49 -14.94
N LEU A 464 3.59 19.32 -15.77
CA LEU A 464 2.91 20.36 -16.55
C LEU A 464 1.93 19.75 -17.57
N LEU A 465 2.31 18.64 -18.22
CA LEU A 465 1.42 17.92 -19.13
C LEU A 465 0.25 17.29 -18.38
N ALA A 466 0.49 16.60 -17.26
CA ALA A 466 -0.57 16.01 -16.43
C ALA A 466 -1.54 17.07 -15.87
N GLY A 467 -1.03 18.22 -15.42
CA GLY A 467 -1.85 19.36 -14.97
C GLY A 467 -2.69 19.96 -16.11
N ALA A 468 -2.10 20.12 -17.31
CA ALA A 468 -2.84 20.57 -18.48
C ALA A 468 -3.94 19.57 -18.90
N PHE A 469 -3.67 18.26 -18.85
CA PHE A 469 -4.68 17.22 -19.11
C PHE A 469 -5.81 17.22 -18.08
N ALA A 470 -5.49 17.39 -16.80
CA ALA A 470 -6.48 17.48 -15.73
C ALA A 470 -7.39 18.71 -15.91
N GLY A 471 -6.83 19.89 -16.15
CA GLY A 471 -7.61 21.11 -16.40
C GLY A 471 -8.47 21.05 -17.67
N ILE A 472 -7.97 20.41 -18.74
CA ILE A 472 -8.77 20.16 -19.95
C ILE A 472 -9.93 19.22 -19.67
N ALA A 473 -9.69 18.12 -18.95
CA ALA A 473 -10.71 17.12 -18.65
C ALA A 473 -11.80 17.66 -17.71
N GLU A 474 -11.41 18.40 -16.67
CA GLU A 474 -12.34 19.08 -15.77
C GLU A 474 -13.32 19.95 -16.56
N HIS A 475 -12.78 20.85 -17.40
CA HIS A 475 -13.59 21.76 -18.20
C HIS A 475 -14.42 21.05 -19.28
N ALA A 476 -13.93 19.97 -19.88
CA ALA A 476 -14.65 19.23 -20.92
C ALA A 476 -15.81 18.38 -20.35
N ILE A 477 -15.60 17.75 -19.19
CA ILE A 477 -16.61 16.92 -18.51
C ILE A 477 -17.71 17.78 -17.91
N MET A 478 -17.34 18.91 -17.27
CA MET A 478 -18.32 19.82 -16.66
C MET A 478 -18.94 20.83 -17.65
N TYR A 479 -18.52 20.79 -18.92
CA TYR A 479 -19.00 21.70 -19.96
C TYR A 479 -20.52 21.76 -20.13
N PRO A 480 -21.29 20.64 -20.09
CA PRO A 480 -22.76 20.70 -20.19
C PRO A 480 -23.41 21.53 -19.08
N VAL A 481 -22.86 21.45 -17.86
CA VAL A 481 -23.35 22.20 -16.70
C VAL A 481 -22.99 23.68 -16.85
N ASP A 482 -21.80 24.00 -17.36
CA ASP A 482 -21.40 25.37 -17.69
C ASP A 482 -22.30 25.99 -18.78
N SER A 483 -22.63 25.24 -19.84
CA SER A 483 -23.56 25.68 -20.89
C SER A 483 -24.95 25.98 -20.34
N ILE A 484 -25.45 25.18 -19.38
CA ILE A 484 -26.71 25.43 -18.69
C ILE A 484 -26.61 26.69 -17.82
N LYS A 485 -25.53 26.84 -17.05
CA LYS A 485 -25.26 28.03 -16.22
C LYS A 485 -25.31 29.30 -17.06
N THR A 486 -24.52 29.35 -18.13
CA THR A 486 -24.45 30.48 -19.06
C THR A 486 -25.84 30.87 -19.57
N ARG A 487 -26.63 29.89 -20.03
CA ARG A 487 -27.98 30.13 -20.55
C ARG A 487 -28.96 30.64 -19.50
N MET A 488 -28.85 30.16 -18.27
CA MET A 488 -29.67 30.64 -17.15
C MET A 488 -29.27 32.05 -16.67
N GLN A 489 -28.03 32.47 -16.91
CA GLN A 489 -27.51 33.79 -16.54
C GLN A 489 -27.82 34.89 -17.57
N ILE A 490 -28.27 34.54 -18.78
CA ILE A 490 -28.66 35.53 -19.78
C ILE A 490 -29.81 36.40 -19.26
N LEU A 491 -29.61 37.72 -19.33
CA LEU A 491 -30.49 38.71 -18.72
C LEU A 491 -31.83 38.88 -19.49
N GLN A 492 -31.83 38.63 -20.79
CA GLN A 492 -33.01 38.60 -21.66
C GLN A 492 -33.01 37.32 -22.51
N PRO A 493 -33.48 36.18 -21.97
CA PRO A 493 -33.62 34.97 -22.77
C PRO A 493 -34.77 35.11 -23.77
N THR A 494 -34.69 34.41 -24.90
CA THR A 494 -35.85 34.24 -25.79
C THR A 494 -36.96 33.48 -25.04
N PRO A 495 -38.25 33.60 -25.43
CA PRO A 495 -39.34 32.86 -24.78
C PRO A 495 -39.10 31.33 -24.76
N GLN A 496 -38.42 30.80 -25.79
CA GLN A 496 -38.01 29.39 -25.86
C GLN A 496 -36.86 29.05 -24.89
N ALA A 497 -36.07 30.02 -24.42
CA ALA A 497 -34.90 29.85 -23.56
C ALA A 497 -35.12 30.26 -22.08
N VAL A 498 -36.37 30.25 -21.59
CA VAL A 498 -36.66 30.36 -20.15
C VAL A 498 -36.58 28.99 -19.48
N TYR A 499 -35.83 28.91 -18.38
CA TYR A 499 -35.53 27.67 -17.65
C TYR A 499 -35.82 27.82 -16.16
N SER A 500 -36.46 26.82 -15.55
CA SER A 500 -36.82 26.81 -14.12
C SER A 500 -35.78 26.16 -13.21
N GLY A 501 -34.83 25.41 -13.76
CA GLY A 501 -33.79 24.70 -13.02
C GLY A 501 -32.89 23.87 -13.95
N VAL A 502 -31.84 23.24 -13.39
CA VAL A 502 -30.81 22.54 -14.18
C VAL A 502 -31.37 21.38 -15.02
N LEU A 503 -32.20 20.51 -14.43
CA LEU A 503 -32.82 19.39 -15.13
C LEU A 503 -33.80 19.85 -16.23
N ASN A 504 -34.57 20.90 -15.94
CA ASN A 504 -35.47 21.51 -16.91
C ASN A 504 -34.69 22.13 -18.08
N ALA A 505 -33.58 22.83 -17.80
CA ALA A 505 -32.70 23.39 -18.81
C ALA A 505 -32.06 22.30 -19.68
N ALA A 506 -31.50 21.25 -19.08
CA ALA A 506 -30.90 20.13 -19.80
C ALA A 506 -31.91 19.45 -20.73
N SER A 507 -33.11 19.15 -20.21
CA SER A 507 -34.20 18.52 -20.99
C SER A 507 -34.67 19.42 -22.13
N LYS A 508 -34.90 20.71 -21.87
CA LYS A 508 -35.39 21.64 -22.88
C LYS A 508 -34.37 21.85 -23.99
N ILE A 509 -33.08 22.06 -23.65
CA ILE A 509 -32.01 22.24 -24.64
C ILE A 509 -31.84 20.98 -25.50
N THR A 510 -31.82 19.79 -24.89
CA THR A 510 -31.60 18.53 -25.61
C THR A 510 -32.76 18.20 -26.55
N THR A 511 -34.00 18.46 -26.13
CA THR A 511 -35.20 18.21 -26.94
C THR A 511 -35.42 19.25 -28.03
N THR A 512 -35.05 20.52 -27.82
CA THR A 512 -35.30 21.60 -28.82
C THR A 512 -34.13 21.87 -29.76
N GLU A 513 -32.89 21.70 -29.30
CA GLU A 513 -31.67 22.06 -30.04
C GLU A 513 -30.72 20.87 -30.26
N GLY A 514 -31.05 19.70 -29.72
CA GLY A 514 -30.23 18.49 -29.80
C GLY A 514 -29.14 18.41 -28.71
N ALA A 515 -28.82 17.19 -28.30
CA ALA A 515 -27.90 16.94 -27.17
C ALA A 515 -26.47 17.47 -27.38
N LYS A 516 -25.97 17.47 -28.62
CA LYS A 516 -24.63 17.99 -28.95
C LYS A 516 -24.48 19.51 -28.68
N THR A 517 -25.59 20.24 -28.58
CA THR A 517 -25.58 21.68 -28.30
C THR A 517 -25.04 21.99 -26.91
N LEU A 518 -25.13 21.08 -25.95
CA LEU A 518 -24.55 21.24 -24.61
C LEU A 518 -23.02 21.33 -24.63
N TRP A 519 -22.35 20.79 -25.65
CA TRP A 519 -20.89 20.87 -25.86
C TRP A 519 -20.45 21.97 -26.84
N ARG A 520 -21.38 22.81 -27.29
CA ARG A 520 -21.08 23.84 -28.28
C ARG A 520 -20.18 24.93 -27.68
N GLY A 521 -18.95 25.00 -28.18
CA GLY A 521 -17.92 25.95 -27.72
C GLY A 521 -16.83 25.31 -26.85
N VAL A 522 -16.92 24.00 -26.55
CA VAL A 522 -15.94 23.28 -25.72
C VAL A 522 -14.52 23.39 -26.28
N ASN A 523 -14.37 23.37 -27.60
CA ASN A 523 -13.08 23.54 -28.28
C ASN A 523 -12.40 24.87 -27.94
N SER A 524 -13.16 25.94 -27.66
CA SER A 524 -12.57 27.23 -27.24
C SER A 524 -11.86 27.09 -25.90
N VAL A 525 -12.47 26.37 -24.96
CA VAL A 525 -11.93 26.15 -23.62
C VAL A 525 -10.74 25.20 -23.65
N ILE A 526 -10.82 24.12 -24.43
CA ILE A 526 -9.71 23.18 -24.60
C ILE A 526 -8.47 23.89 -25.17
N LEU A 527 -8.65 24.77 -26.16
CA LEU A 527 -7.56 25.54 -26.77
C LEU A 527 -6.93 26.56 -25.81
N GLY A 528 -7.71 27.12 -24.89
CA GLY A 528 -7.24 28.11 -23.92
C GLY A 528 -6.66 27.50 -22.63
N ALA A 529 -7.24 26.40 -22.13
CA ALA A 529 -6.94 25.86 -20.81
C ALA A 529 -5.49 25.38 -20.67
N GLY A 530 -4.98 24.57 -21.61
CA GLY A 530 -3.62 24.06 -21.54
C GLY A 530 -2.55 25.17 -21.46
N PRO A 531 -2.52 26.11 -22.43
CA PRO A 531 -1.59 27.24 -22.39
C PRO A 531 -1.76 28.16 -21.17
N ALA A 532 -3.00 28.37 -20.69
CA ALA A 532 -3.26 29.19 -19.51
C ALA A 532 -2.64 28.57 -18.25
N HIS A 533 -2.79 27.26 -18.05
CA HIS A 533 -2.14 26.56 -16.95
C HIS A 533 -0.62 26.63 -17.07
N ALA A 534 -0.04 26.34 -18.25
CA ALA A 534 1.40 26.45 -18.44
C ALA A 534 1.94 27.86 -18.11
N LEU A 535 1.20 28.91 -18.48
CA LEU A 535 1.53 30.29 -18.15
C LEU A 535 1.39 30.57 -16.65
N TYR A 536 0.37 30.01 -15.99
CA TYR A 536 0.18 30.10 -14.55
C TYR A 536 1.40 29.56 -13.80
N PHE A 537 1.76 28.29 -14.03
CA PHE A 537 2.89 27.64 -13.35
C PHE A 537 4.21 28.36 -13.62
N GLY A 538 4.48 28.71 -14.88
CA GLY A 538 5.71 29.44 -15.24
C GLY A 538 5.81 30.81 -14.57
N THR A 539 4.68 31.53 -14.45
CA THR A 539 4.63 32.83 -13.78
C THR A 539 4.72 32.68 -12.27
N TYR A 540 4.09 31.66 -11.69
CA TYR A 540 4.13 31.35 -10.26
C TYR A 540 5.56 31.08 -9.80
N GLU A 541 6.27 30.16 -10.46
CA GLU A 541 7.67 29.83 -10.14
C GLU A 541 8.59 31.03 -10.28
N TYR A 542 8.45 31.78 -11.37
CA TYR A 542 9.25 32.99 -11.59
C TYR A 542 8.99 34.06 -10.52
N ALA A 543 7.72 34.32 -10.20
CA ALA A 543 7.34 35.32 -9.20
C ALA A 543 7.74 34.88 -7.78
N LYS A 544 7.58 33.61 -7.44
CA LYS A 544 8.01 33.03 -6.16
C LYS A 544 9.51 33.16 -5.96
N HIS A 545 10.30 32.87 -7.01
CA HIS A 545 11.74 33.10 -7.00
C HIS A 545 12.09 34.59 -6.87
N ALA A 546 11.41 35.47 -7.61
CA ALA A 546 11.65 36.92 -7.57
C ALA A 546 11.26 37.58 -6.24
N PHE A 547 10.27 37.04 -5.53
CA PHE A 547 9.80 37.54 -4.23
C PHE A 547 10.52 36.93 -3.03
N GLY A 548 11.58 36.13 -3.24
CA GLY A 548 12.37 35.53 -2.16
C GLY A 548 11.70 34.35 -1.46
N GLY A 549 10.70 33.72 -2.08
CA GLY A 549 9.95 32.59 -1.51
C GLY A 549 10.74 31.28 -1.40
N ASN A 550 11.94 31.21 -2.01
CA ASN A 550 12.85 30.05 -1.95
C ASN A 550 13.99 30.23 -0.92
N GLU A 551 14.03 31.34 -0.17
CA GLU A 551 14.98 31.52 0.93
C GLU A 551 14.48 30.85 2.22
N SER A 552 15.39 30.55 3.15
CA SER A 552 15.09 29.78 4.36
C SER A 552 14.27 30.58 5.37
N GLY A 553 12.96 30.55 5.19
CA GLY A 553 11.94 31.16 6.02
C GLY A 553 10.63 31.27 5.24
N HIS A 554 9.54 30.67 5.74
CA HIS A 554 8.25 30.76 5.06
C HIS A 554 7.79 32.23 4.96
N HIS A 555 7.72 32.76 3.74
CA HIS A 555 7.12 34.06 3.43
C HIS A 555 5.73 33.85 2.79
N PRO A 556 4.66 33.60 3.57
CA PRO A 556 3.31 33.38 3.04
C PRO A 556 2.80 34.55 2.18
N VAL A 557 3.30 35.77 2.44
CA VAL A 557 3.01 36.96 1.62
C VAL A 557 3.65 36.86 0.23
N ALA A 558 4.84 36.27 0.11
CA ALA A 558 5.52 36.09 -1.18
C ALA A 558 4.83 35.02 -2.03
N ALA A 559 4.39 33.91 -1.41
CA ALA A 559 3.60 32.88 -2.09
C ALA A 559 2.22 33.41 -2.55
N ALA A 560 1.53 34.16 -1.69
CA ALA A 560 0.25 34.79 -2.06
C ALA A 560 0.42 35.83 -3.19
N ALA A 561 1.50 36.63 -3.16
CA ALA A 561 1.81 37.56 -4.24
C ALA A 561 2.15 36.84 -5.55
N ALA A 562 2.91 35.74 -5.49
CA ALA A 562 3.23 34.90 -6.65
C ALA A 562 1.96 34.27 -7.27
N GLY A 563 1.07 33.72 -6.43
CA GLY A 563 -0.23 33.19 -6.86
C GLY A 563 -1.11 34.26 -7.51
N ALA A 564 -1.13 35.49 -6.97
CA ALA A 564 -1.86 36.60 -7.58
C ALA A 564 -1.29 36.99 -8.96
N CYS A 565 0.05 37.07 -9.10
CA CYS A 565 0.70 37.33 -10.39
C CYS A 565 0.41 36.24 -11.42
N ALA A 566 0.47 34.97 -11.01
CA ALA A 566 0.16 33.81 -11.85
C ALA A 566 -1.30 33.82 -12.33
N THR A 567 -2.24 34.11 -11.42
CA THR A 567 -3.67 34.22 -11.73
C THR A 567 -3.92 35.33 -12.75
N ILE A 568 -3.29 36.51 -12.58
CA ILE A 568 -3.41 37.63 -13.52
C ILE A 568 -2.92 37.23 -14.91
N ALA A 569 -1.74 36.60 -15.01
CA ALA A 569 -1.18 36.20 -16.31
C ALA A 569 -2.04 35.12 -17.00
N SER A 570 -2.48 34.11 -16.23
CA SER A 570 -3.33 33.01 -16.73
C SER A 570 -4.70 33.50 -17.19
N ASP A 571 -5.38 34.31 -16.38
CA ASP A 571 -6.70 34.86 -16.71
C ASP A 571 -6.63 35.79 -17.93
N ALA A 572 -5.52 36.51 -18.13
CA ALA A 572 -5.32 37.34 -19.32
C ALA A 572 -5.32 36.48 -20.60
N LEU A 573 -4.67 35.31 -20.56
CA LEU A 573 -4.66 34.37 -21.69
C LEU A 573 -6.04 33.72 -21.89
N MET A 574 -6.71 33.34 -20.80
CA MET A 574 -7.97 32.60 -20.84
C MET A 574 -9.17 33.46 -21.24
N ASN A 575 -9.17 34.76 -20.90
CA ASN A 575 -10.35 35.63 -21.05
C ASN A 575 -10.90 35.72 -22.50
N PRO A 576 -10.09 35.81 -23.57
CA PRO A 576 -10.58 35.75 -24.95
C PRO A 576 -11.30 34.44 -25.30
N PHE A 577 -10.77 33.30 -24.86
CA PHE A 577 -11.38 31.98 -25.08
C PHE A 577 -12.69 31.83 -24.32
N ASP A 578 -12.77 32.42 -23.14
CA ASP A 578 -13.97 32.51 -22.31
C ASP A 578 -15.06 33.37 -22.98
N VAL A 579 -14.71 34.51 -23.58
CA VAL A 579 -15.66 35.35 -24.34
C VAL A 579 -16.23 34.58 -25.54
N ILE A 580 -15.37 33.87 -26.29
CA ILE A 580 -15.81 33.06 -27.44
C ILE A 580 -16.74 31.93 -26.98
N LYS A 581 -16.35 31.21 -25.91
CA LYS A 581 -17.16 30.15 -25.29
C LYS A 581 -18.57 30.64 -24.98
N GLN A 582 -18.67 31.75 -24.25
CA GLN A 582 -19.93 32.31 -23.79
C GLN A 582 -20.86 32.68 -24.96
N ARG A 583 -20.33 33.30 -26.02
CA ARG A 583 -21.10 33.67 -27.22
C ARG A 583 -21.54 32.47 -28.06
N MET A 584 -20.77 31.38 -28.04
CA MET A 584 -21.16 30.12 -28.69
C MET A 584 -22.24 29.37 -27.90
N GLN A 585 -22.33 29.56 -26.58
CA GLN A 585 -23.31 28.92 -25.69
C GLN A 585 -24.69 29.59 -25.69
N VAL A 586 -24.79 30.86 -26.14
CA VAL A 586 -26.07 31.59 -26.25
C VAL A 586 -27.08 30.83 -27.13
N HIS A 587 -28.34 30.80 -26.72
CA HIS A 587 -29.41 30.18 -27.49
C HIS A 587 -29.54 30.82 -28.88
N GLY A 588 -29.57 30.01 -29.93
CA GLY A 588 -29.63 30.50 -31.32
C GLY A 588 -28.32 31.11 -31.85
N SER A 589 -27.18 30.87 -31.18
CA SER A 589 -25.87 31.37 -31.61
C SER A 589 -25.60 31.07 -33.10
N VAL A 590 -25.14 32.09 -33.83
CA VAL A 590 -24.84 32.00 -35.27
C VAL A 590 -23.46 31.38 -35.54
N TYR A 591 -22.62 31.22 -34.52
CA TYR A 591 -21.22 30.82 -34.66
C TYR A 591 -21.04 29.31 -34.60
N LYS A 592 -20.58 28.69 -35.70
CA LYS A 592 -20.38 27.22 -35.75
C LYS A 592 -18.99 26.80 -35.27
N THR A 593 -18.00 27.66 -35.42
CA THR A 593 -16.60 27.37 -35.03
C THR A 593 -16.00 28.49 -34.19
N VAL A 594 -14.95 28.16 -33.43
CA VAL A 594 -14.19 29.12 -32.59
C VAL A 594 -13.60 30.25 -33.45
N VAL A 595 -13.01 29.90 -34.59
CA VAL A 595 -12.39 30.85 -35.53
C VAL A 595 -13.43 31.79 -36.14
N GLU A 596 -14.59 31.27 -36.51
CA GLU A 596 -15.70 32.08 -37.04
C GLU A 596 -16.21 33.08 -35.98
N CYS A 597 -16.39 32.63 -34.73
CA CYS A 597 -16.78 33.48 -33.63
C CYS A 597 -15.74 34.58 -33.39
N ALA A 598 -14.46 34.22 -33.25
CA ALA A 598 -13.38 35.17 -33.01
C ALA A 598 -13.29 36.22 -34.14
N SER A 599 -13.34 35.79 -35.40
CA SER A 599 -13.26 36.68 -36.56
C SER A 599 -14.44 37.66 -36.62
N LYS A 600 -15.67 37.19 -36.42
CA LYS A 600 -16.87 38.04 -36.46
C LYS A 600 -16.95 38.99 -35.27
N VAL A 601 -16.58 38.55 -34.07
CA VAL A 601 -16.52 39.42 -32.87
C VAL A 601 -15.47 40.50 -33.04
N TYR A 602 -14.29 40.15 -33.56
CA TYR A 602 -13.23 41.12 -33.86
C TYR A 602 -13.68 42.14 -34.91
N ALA A 603 -14.33 41.70 -35.99
CA ALA A 603 -14.82 42.59 -37.04
C ALA A 603 -15.94 43.54 -36.56
N ALA A 604 -16.80 43.09 -35.65
CA ALA A 604 -17.95 43.86 -35.18
C ALA A 604 -17.64 44.77 -33.98
N GLU A 605 -16.80 44.34 -33.04
CA GLU A 605 -16.60 45.01 -31.74
C GLU A 605 -15.12 45.29 -31.41
N GLY A 606 -14.18 44.80 -32.22
CA GLY A 606 -12.74 44.97 -32.03
C GLY A 606 -12.14 44.20 -30.86
N MET A 607 -10.85 44.41 -30.59
CA MET A 607 -10.10 43.69 -29.54
C MET A 607 -10.67 43.87 -28.13
N ARG A 608 -11.29 45.02 -27.86
CA ARG A 608 -11.82 45.34 -26.52
C ARG A 608 -12.91 44.36 -26.09
N ALA A 609 -13.65 43.76 -27.04
CA ALA A 609 -14.68 42.77 -26.73
C ALA A 609 -14.12 41.51 -26.03
N PHE A 610 -12.88 41.13 -26.34
CA PHE A 610 -12.24 39.94 -25.75
C PHE A 610 -11.71 40.15 -24.33
N TYR A 611 -11.60 41.41 -23.87
CA TYR A 611 -11.03 41.76 -22.57
C TYR A 611 -11.96 42.61 -21.69
N ILE A 612 -13.17 42.91 -22.15
CA ILE A 612 -14.09 43.78 -21.40
C ILE A 612 -14.45 43.21 -20.03
N SER A 613 -14.55 41.89 -19.93
CA SER A 613 -14.84 41.19 -18.69
C SER A 613 -13.62 41.02 -17.80
N TYR A 614 -12.40 41.25 -18.29
CA TYR A 614 -11.17 40.86 -17.60
C TYR A 614 -11.03 41.44 -16.18
N PRO A 615 -11.28 42.74 -15.93
CA PRO A 615 -11.31 43.27 -14.56
C PRO A 615 -12.38 42.63 -13.67
N THR A 616 -13.52 42.25 -14.27
CA THR A 616 -14.62 41.56 -13.57
C THR A 616 -14.24 40.10 -13.27
N THR A 617 -13.49 39.46 -14.17
CA THR A 617 -12.92 38.13 -13.99
C THR A 617 -11.96 38.13 -12.79
N LEU A 618 -10.98 39.04 -12.74
CA LEU A 618 -10.02 39.10 -11.64
C LEU A 618 -10.68 39.36 -10.27
N THR A 619 -11.65 40.26 -10.22
CA THR A 619 -12.42 40.57 -8.99
C THR A 619 -13.30 39.40 -8.54
N MET A 620 -13.55 38.42 -9.40
CA MET A 620 -14.22 37.17 -9.08
C MET A 620 -13.23 36.06 -8.70
N THR A 621 -12.18 35.84 -9.49
CA THR A 621 -11.23 34.73 -9.34
C THR A 621 -10.47 34.82 -8.02
N ILE A 622 -10.00 36.02 -7.64
CA ILE A 622 -9.19 36.19 -6.42
C ILE A 622 -10.01 35.87 -5.14
N PRO A 623 -11.23 36.42 -4.94
CA PRO A 623 -12.07 36.03 -3.81
C PRO A 623 -12.52 34.57 -3.86
N PHE A 624 -12.80 34.03 -5.06
CA PHE A 624 -13.17 32.62 -5.23
C PHE A 624 -12.06 31.71 -4.68
N GLN A 625 -10.82 31.92 -5.14
CA GLN A 625 -9.69 31.10 -4.74
C GLN A 625 -9.39 31.23 -3.24
N SER A 626 -9.43 32.46 -2.72
CA SER A 626 -9.21 32.73 -1.29
C SER A 626 -10.24 32.02 -0.40
N LEU A 627 -11.52 32.10 -0.77
CA LEU A 627 -12.60 31.48 -0.01
C LEU A 627 -12.59 29.95 -0.14
N GLN A 628 -12.24 29.43 -1.31
CA GLN A 628 -12.08 28.00 -1.53
C GLN A 628 -10.96 27.44 -0.63
N PHE A 629 -9.78 28.06 -0.61
CA PHE A 629 -8.67 27.62 0.25
C PHE A 629 -9.02 27.70 1.73
N ALA A 630 -9.55 28.84 2.19
CA ALA A 630 -9.91 29.01 3.60
C ALA A 630 -10.97 28.00 4.06
N THR A 631 -11.97 27.73 3.21
CA THR A 631 -13.03 26.74 3.51
C THR A 631 -12.47 25.32 3.48
N TYR A 632 -11.62 25.00 2.51
CA TYR A 632 -10.97 23.70 2.39
C TYR A 632 -10.09 23.38 3.60
N GLU A 633 -9.24 24.31 4.04
CA GLU A 633 -8.40 24.13 5.22
C GLU A 633 -9.22 23.89 6.49
N TYR A 634 -10.27 24.68 6.67
CA TYR A 634 -11.17 24.53 7.81
C TYR A 634 -11.84 23.15 7.80
N LEU A 635 -12.43 22.76 6.67
CA LEU A 635 -13.10 21.47 6.54
C LEU A 635 -12.14 20.30 6.67
N ARG A 636 -10.93 20.41 6.14
CA ARG A 636 -9.89 19.38 6.30
C ARG A 636 -9.53 19.18 7.77
N LYS A 637 -9.36 20.26 8.55
CA LYS A 637 -9.08 20.18 10.00
C LYS A 637 -10.23 19.54 10.79
N VAL A 638 -11.46 19.76 10.36
CA VAL A 638 -12.66 19.24 11.03
C VAL A 638 -12.96 17.79 10.64
N LEU A 639 -12.83 17.45 9.36
CA LEU A 639 -13.17 16.13 8.81
C LEU A 639 -12.02 15.12 8.98
N ASN A 640 -10.78 15.58 9.08
CA ASN A 640 -9.60 14.72 9.26
C ASN A 640 -8.70 15.26 10.39
N PRO A 641 -9.13 15.07 11.65
CA PRO A 641 -8.37 15.47 12.82
C PRO A 641 -7.11 14.61 13.07
N SER A 642 -7.00 13.42 12.44
CA SER A 642 -5.85 12.53 12.54
C SER A 642 -4.67 12.95 11.65
N GLY A 643 -4.89 13.86 10.68
CA GLY A 643 -3.84 14.33 9.77
C GLY A 643 -3.34 13.28 8.75
N THR A 644 -3.90 12.07 8.78
CA THR A 644 -3.60 10.96 7.86
C THR A 644 -4.20 11.23 6.48
N TYR A 645 -3.51 10.91 5.39
CA TYR A 645 -4.07 11.11 4.04
C TYR A 645 -5.35 10.28 3.83
N ASP A 646 -6.46 10.94 3.50
CA ASP A 646 -7.74 10.31 3.18
C ASP A 646 -8.34 10.93 1.90
N PRO A 647 -8.35 10.20 0.77
CA PRO A 647 -8.91 10.67 -0.50
C PRO A 647 -10.37 11.11 -0.39
N ILE A 648 -11.17 10.47 0.47
CA ILE A 648 -12.60 10.79 0.63
C ILE A 648 -12.73 12.13 1.33
N THR A 649 -11.98 12.37 2.40
CA THR A 649 -11.93 13.70 3.04
C THR A 649 -11.46 14.77 2.06
N HIS A 650 -10.47 14.50 1.21
CA HIS A 650 -10.00 15.48 0.22
C HIS A 650 -11.06 15.82 -0.83
N ILE A 651 -11.73 14.82 -1.40
CA ILE A 651 -12.80 15.01 -2.38
C ILE A 651 -13.99 15.75 -1.76
N THR A 652 -14.40 15.37 -0.54
CA THR A 652 -15.55 15.98 0.15
C THR A 652 -15.25 17.41 0.61
N ALA A 653 -14.11 17.64 1.26
CA ALA A 653 -13.68 18.98 1.67
C ALA A 653 -13.48 19.90 0.46
N GLY A 654 -12.85 19.42 -0.61
CA GLY A 654 -12.64 20.18 -1.84
C GLY A 654 -13.95 20.51 -2.56
N GLY A 655 -14.87 19.56 -2.68
CA GLY A 655 -16.18 19.76 -3.30
C GLY A 655 -17.06 20.76 -2.53
N ILE A 656 -17.07 20.70 -1.18
CA ILE A 656 -17.81 21.66 -0.34
C ILE A 656 -17.14 23.05 -0.42
N ALA A 657 -15.81 23.12 -0.37
CA ALA A 657 -15.09 24.38 -0.49
C ALA A 657 -15.35 25.07 -1.84
N GLY A 658 -15.33 24.32 -2.94
CA GLY A 658 -15.68 24.82 -4.27
C GLY A 658 -17.14 25.29 -4.36
N ALA A 659 -18.07 24.58 -3.72
CA ALA A 659 -19.48 24.97 -3.66
C ALA A 659 -19.68 26.30 -2.90
N VAL A 660 -19.02 26.48 -1.76
CA VAL A 660 -19.08 27.71 -0.95
C VAL A 660 -18.49 28.89 -1.72
N ALA A 661 -17.31 28.72 -2.33
CA ALA A 661 -16.67 29.74 -3.15
C ALA A 661 -17.51 30.14 -4.38
N ALA A 662 -18.10 29.15 -5.06
CA ALA A 662 -19.00 29.36 -6.19
C ALA A 662 -20.25 30.16 -5.78
N ALA A 663 -20.85 29.81 -4.64
CA ALA A 663 -22.03 30.50 -4.14
C ALA A 663 -21.75 31.97 -3.81
N ALA A 664 -20.67 32.22 -3.06
CA ALA A 664 -20.30 33.58 -2.63
C ALA A 664 -19.96 34.51 -3.81
N THR A 665 -19.35 33.97 -4.87
CA THR A 665 -18.93 34.77 -6.03
C THR A 665 -19.94 34.78 -7.17
N THR A 666 -21.14 34.18 -7.00
CA THR A 666 -22.20 34.14 -8.03
C THR A 666 -22.61 35.51 -8.56
N PRO A 667 -22.76 36.56 -7.73
CA PRO A 667 -23.09 37.90 -8.24
C PRO A 667 -22.06 38.45 -9.26
N LEU A 668 -20.78 38.16 -9.06
CA LEU A 668 -19.69 38.61 -9.93
C LEU A 668 -19.66 37.81 -11.24
N ASP A 669 -19.93 36.51 -11.19
CA ASP A 669 -20.03 35.65 -12.38
C ASP A 669 -21.22 36.04 -13.26
N VAL A 670 -22.37 36.41 -12.68
CA VAL A 670 -23.52 36.92 -13.46
C VAL A 670 -23.14 38.20 -14.22
N ALA A 671 -22.39 39.11 -13.59
CA ALA A 671 -21.91 40.32 -14.24
C ALA A 671 -20.82 40.03 -15.29
N LYS A 672 -19.93 39.07 -15.04
CA LYS A 672 -18.95 38.58 -16.02
C LYS A 672 -19.68 38.05 -17.26
N THR A 673 -20.63 37.14 -17.09
CA THR A 673 -21.40 36.54 -18.19
C THR A 673 -22.15 37.61 -19.00
N LEU A 674 -22.79 38.58 -18.33
CA LEU A 674 -23.45 39.72 -19.00
C LEU A 674 -22.49 40.47 -19.93
N LEU A 675 -21.30 40.83 -19.44
CA LEU A 675 -20.30 41.55 -20.22
C LEU A 675 -19.76 40.73 -21.39
N GLN A 676 -19.63 39.40 -21.21
CA GLN A 676 -19.13 38.48 -22.24
C GLN A 676 -20.15 38.22 -23.35
N THR A 677 -21.46 38.22 -23.03
CA THR A 677 -22.54 37.97 -24.01
C THR A 677 -23.22 39.24 -24.54
N ARG A 678 -22.84 40.44 -24.08
CA ARG A 678 -23.56 41.70 -24.41
C ARG A 678 -23.73 41.97 -25.91
N GLY A 679 -22.80 41.50 -26.74
CA GLY A 679 -22.82 41.69 -28.20
C GLY A 679 -23.96 40.96 -28.91
N GLU A 680 -24.44 39.87 -28.31
CA GLU A 680 -25.49 38.99 -28.85
C GLU A 680 -26.92 39.45 -28.51
N VAL A 681 -27.06 40.42 -27.60
CA VAL A 681 -28.36 40.92 -27.16
C VAL A 681 -28.78 42.11 -28.01
N THR A 682 -30.07 42.20 -28.36
CA THR A 682 -30.63 43.29 -29.17
C THR A 682 -30.82 44.60 -28.40
N ASP A 683 -30.90 44.52 -27.06
CA ASP A 683 -31.05 45.67 -26.16
C ASP A 683 -29.80 46.56 -26.17
N VAL A 684 -29.98 47.80 -26.62
CA VAL A 684 -28.93 48.83 -26.72
C VAL A 684 -28.30 49.14 -25.36
N ARG A 685 -29.05 49.07 -24.25
CA ARG A 685 -28.50 49.33 -22.91
C ARG A 685 -27.57 48.23 -22.44
N ILE A 686 -27.87 46.97 -22.81
CA ILE A 686 -26.98 45.82 -22.51
C ILE A 686 -25.73 45.89 -23.37
N ARG A 687 -25.87 46.18 -24.68
CA ARG A 687 -24.74 46.33 -25.61
C ARG A 687 -23.71 47.37 -25.18
N ASN A 688 -24.18 48.50 -24.65
CA ASN A 688 -23.33 49.61 -24.21
C ASN A 688 -22.80 49.45 -22.77
N CYS A 689 -23.11 48.36 -22.07
CA CYS A 689 -22.66 48.11 -20.70
C CYS A 689 -21.13 48.04 -20.63
N ASN A 690 -20.50 48.90 -19.83
CA ASN A 690 -19.04 49.05 -19.80
C ASN A 690 -18.47 48.82 -18.40
N GLY A 691 -18.27 47.54 -18.05
CA GLY A 691 -17.62 47.11 -16.82
C GLY A 691 -18.59 46.72 -15.70
N LEU A 692 -18.01 46.36 -14.55
CA LEU A 692 -18.70 45.72 -13.43
C LEU A 692 -19.83 46.57 -12.83
N VAL A 693 -19.58 47.86 -12.59
CA VAL A 693 -20.55 48.75 -11.95
C VAL A 693 -21.80 48.95 -12.80
N ASP A 694 -21.62 49.11 -14.11
CA ASP A 694 -22.74 49.23 -15.06
C ASP A 694 -23.52 47.92 -15.16
N ALA A 695 -22.81 46.78 -15.16
CA ALA A 695 -23.43 45.46 -15.15
C ALA A 695 -24.30 45.25 -13.90
N PHE A 696 -23.78 45.59 -12.72
CA PHE A 696 -24.52 45.48 -11.45
C PHE A 696 -25.76 46.36 -11.43
N LYS A 697 -25.63 47.62 -11.85
CA LYS A 697 -26.78 48.54 -11.98
C LYS A 697 -27.84 47.97 -12.92
N LEU A 698 -27.43 47.41 -14.05
CA LEU A 698 -28.34 46.89 -15.06
C LEU A 698 -29.04 45.61 -14.60
N ILE A 699 -28.34 44.69 -13.92
CA ILE A 699 -28.92 43.49 -13.30
C ILE A 699 -29.97 43.89 -12.27
N TYR A 700 -29.62 44.81 -11.37
CA TYR A 700 -30.53 45.28 -10.31
C TYR A 700 -31.77 45.98 -10.89
N GLN A 701 -31.62 46.86 -11.88
CA GLN A 701 -32.73 47.57 -12.51
C GLN A 701 -33.70 46.65 -13.26
N ARG A 702 -33.20 45.55 -13.85
CA ARG A 702 -34.01 44.65 -14.68
C ARG A 702 -34.64 43.51 -13.88
N GLN A 703 -33.96 43.00 -12.87
CA GLN A 703 -34.32 41.74 -12.19
C GLN A 703 -34.24 41.82 -10.65
N GLY A 704 -33.92 42.98 -10.09
CA GLY A 704 -33.75 43.16 -8.65
C GLY A 704 -32.61 42.30 -8.07
N LEU A 705 -32.67 42.05 -6.76
CA LEU A 705 -31.66 41.25 -6.05
C LEU A 705 -31.62 39.79 -6.53
N ALA A 706 -32.75 39.23 -6.97
CA ALA A 706 -32.82 37.87 -7.49
C ALA A 706 -31.99 37.67 -8.77
N GLY A 707 -31.72 38.73 -9.53
CA GLY A 707 -30.88 38.68 -10.73
C GLY A 707 -29.44 38.24 -10.44
N PHE A 708 -28.90 38.58 -9.27
CA PHE A 708 -27.53 38.22 -8.88
C PHE A 708 -27.36 36.75 -8.47
N GLY A 709 -28.47 36.03 -8.21
CA GLY A 709 -28.45 34.60 -7.88
C GLY A 709 -28.66 33.69 -9.09
N LYS A 710 -28.77 34.24 -10.31
CA LYS A 710 -29.02 33.45 -11.51
C LYS A 710 -27.84 32.53 -11.82
N GLY A 711 -28.15 31.27 -12.10
CA GLY A 711 -27.14 30.25 -12.36
C GLY A 711 -26.40 29.75 -11.09
N LEU A 712 -26.82 30.14 -9.88
CA LEU A 712 -26.22 29.64 -8.64
C LEU A 712 -26.20 28.10 -8.56
N GLN A 713 -27.35 27.47 -8.79
CA GLN A 713 -27.50 26.02 -8.73
C GLN A 713 -26.57 25.28 -9.72
N PRO A 714 -26.57 25.58 -11.03
CA PRO A 714 -25.64 24.93 -11.96
C PRO A 714 -24.17 25.27 -11.66
N ARG A 715 -23.87 26.46 -11.12
CA ARG A 715 -22.49 26.81 -10.75
C ARG A 715 -21.97 26.01 -9.56
N VAL A 716 -22.79 25.81 -8.52
CA VAL A 716 -22.42 24.93 -7.40
C VAL A 716 -22.23 23.49 -7.86
N LEU A 717 -23.13 23.01 -8.74
CA LEU A 717 -23.05 21.67 -9.33
C LEU A 717 -21.85 21.49 -10.26
N SER A 718 -21.33 22.56 -10.87
CA SER A 718 -20.13 22.46 -11.72
C SER A 718 -18.84 22.31 -10.92
N HIS A 719 -18.77 22.91 -9.72
CA HIS A 719 -17.57 22.92 -8.88
C HIS A 719 -17.53 21.79 -7.83
N MET A 720 -18.67 21.20 -7.46
CA MET A 720 -18.70 20.10 -6.49
C MET A 720 -17.98 18.81 -6.97
N PRO A 721 -18.17 18.34 -8.22
CA PRO A 721 -17.46 17.16 -8.74
C PRO A 721 -16.11 17.50 -9.38
N SER A 722 -15.79 18.79 -9.59
CA SER A 722 -14.60 19.18 -10.33
C SER A 722 -13.32 18.75 -9.62
N THR A 723 -13.26 18.84 -8.28
CA THR A 723 -12.12 18.36 -7.50
C THR A 723 -11.87 16.86 -7.69
N ALA A 724 -12.91 16.03 -7.72
CA ALA A 724 -12.77 14.59 -7.94
C ALA A 724 -12.26 14.26 -9.35
N ILE A 725 -12.76 15.00 -10.36
CA ILE A 725 -12.35 14.84 -11.75
C ILE A 725 -10.90 15.29 -11.94
N CYS A 726 -10.53 16.47 -11.43
CA CYS A 726 -9.17 17.00 -11.49
C CYS A 726 -8.17 16.03 -10.84
N TRP A 727 -8.52 15.50 -9.67
CA TRP A 727 -7.66 14.55 -8.95
C TRP A 727 -7.52 13.22 -9.72
N GLY A 728 -8.63 12.60 -10.12
CA GLY A 728 -8.61 11.32 -10.83
C GLY A 728 -7.87 11.39 -12.18
N VAL A 729 -8.06 12.49 -12.93
CA VAL A 729 -7.36 12.68 -14.22
C VAL A 729 -5.89 13.03 -14.03
N TYR A 730 -5.55 13.81 -13.00
CA TYR A 730 -4.16 14.13 -12.70
C TYR A 730 -3.36 12.89 -12.29
N GLU A 731 -3.92 12.04 -11.41
CA GLU A 731 -3.30 10.77 -11.02
C GLU A 731 -3.14 9.82 -12.22
N TYR A 732 -4.18 9.67 -13.03
CA TYR A 732 -4.11 8.86 -14.24
C TYR A 732 -3.14 9.42 -15.29
N GLY A 733 -3.07 10.74 -15.43
CA GLY A 733 -2.15 11.43 -16.33
C GLY A 733 -0.69 11.24 -15.92
N LYS A 734 -0.39 11.30 -14.62
CA LYS A 734 0.93 10.94 -14.08
C LYS A 734 1.27 9.48 -14.37
N TRP A 735 0.34 8.56 -14.11
CA TRP A 735 0.50 7.14 -14.42
C TRP A 735 0.85 6.92 -15.90
N PHE A 736 0.07 7.52 -16.82
CA PHE A 736 0.27 7.35 -18.26
C PHE A 736 1.59 7.94 -18.76
N LEU A 737 1.96 9.13 -18.29
CA LEU A 737 3.22 9.78 -18.68
C LEU A 737 4.46 9.11 -18.08
N SER A 738 4.31 8.42 -16.95
CA SER A 738 5.39 7.63 -16.34
C SER A 738 5.69 6.31 -17.08
N GLN A 739 4.73 5.75 -17.83
CA GLN A 739 4.93 4.53 -18.64
C GLN A 739 5.84 4.72 -19.87
N GLY A 740 6.02 5.96 -20.34
CA GLY A 740 6.91 6.25 -21.47
C GLY A 740 8.40 6.08 -21.15
N ASN A 741 8.77 6.02 -19.87
CA ASN A 741 10.09 5.63 -19.39
C ASN A 741 10.00 4.19 -18.87
N ALA A 742 9.90 3.23 -19.80
CA ALA A 742 9.90 1.81 -19.47
C ALA A 742 11.27 1.39 -18.91
N ASP A 743 11.35 1.23 -17.57
CA ASP A 743 12.25 0.30 -16.87
C ASP A 743 11.88 0.12 -15.37
N GLN A 744 10.58 0.15 -15.02
CA GLN A 744 10.11 -0.30 -13.70
C GLN A 744 8.73 -0.97 -13.81
N PRO A 745 8.51 -2.16 -13.21
CA PRO A 745 7.19 -2.76 -13.12
C PRO A 745 6.34 -2.00 -12.09
N ILE A 746 5.13 -1.64 -12.50
CA ILE A 746 4.25 -0.66 -11.85
C ILE A 746 3.23 -1.36 -10.95
N ASN A 747 3.11 -0.85 -9.71
CA ASN A 747 2.00 -1.05 -8.79
C ASN A 747 0.69 -0.50 -9.37
N MET A 748 -0.36 -1.32 -9.44
CA MET A 748 -1.74 -0.82 -9.37
C MET A 748 -2.11 -0.80 -7.89
N HIS A 749 -2.35 0.38 -7.30
CA HIS A 749 -3.36 0.69 -6.27
C HIS A 749 -3.39 2.19 -5.99
#